data_AF-A0A2V5VU06-F1
#
_entry.id   AF-A0A2V5VU06-F1
#
_cell.length_a   1.000
_cell.length_b   1.000
_cell.length_c   1.000
_cell.angle_alpha   90.00
_cell.angle_beta   90.00
_cell.angle_gamma   90.00
#
_symmetry.space_group_name_H-M   'P 1'
#
loop_
_entity.id
_entity.type
_entity.pdbx_description
1 polymer ?
#
loop_
_entity_poly.entity_id
_entity_poly.type
_entity_poly.pdbx_seq_one_letter_code
_entity_poly.pdbx_strand_id
1 'polypeptide(L)'
;PGNILRIFEKGGRKQLSLGLPTSEEPNGKPDRRLSERGLGTLNRTDPVFLGLQKTRLHDPLLGFFGSNDHPGDYRSSGCSACHVVYANDRSPTNSGWWSKFGHQGLSFTADESIPKTERGHPVMHQFTRSIPSSQCMNCHMHQGNLFVNPYLGYTWWDQETDGELMYPKEQHNPTDTELVRSTMENPEAAAARGLWGDKAFLDQVAELNPQLKHTQFADYHGHGWVFRAIFKHDRKGNLLDLDDNKIDNDDSKKFTKAVHLKDVHLAHGMQCGDCHFDVDVHGNGMLYGEPRNATAITCIDCHGTINQRPTLITSGNAGQIDLANTSNTPFGPRFVWEGSKLFQQSSMSPDMRWEIPQTIDTIDPLSPHYNPKSAYAKTLRRDGKTWGGIVPTTAKAPENKPDYSKERRVTLAHDNSAMDCQICHTSWATSCFGCHLPMKANQRVPQNKFEGVTDRNFTTYNPQVVRDDVFMLGIDGTVKKKRMAVIRSSSAVVVSSQNQNREWVYSQQQTFSAEGYSGQAFNPHFPHTTSSVGTTKNCTDCHLSASNDNNAWMTQLLGFGTGTVNFFGRYAYIGEGREGLHAVVWTEPDEPQAVIGSHLHSIAYPANYKKHLDGGSLLTEGYEHSGHDIQDIVLRGEYLYTANGPG
;
A
#
# COMPACT_ATOMS: atom_id res chain seq x y z
N PRO A 1 2.49 16.06 16.16
CA PRO A 1 1.04 16.38 16.23
C PRO A 1 0.24 15.25 15.56
N GLY A 2 -0.60 14.55 16.33
CA GLY A 2 -1.39 13.42 15.84
C GLY A 2 -2.81 13.81 15.40
N ASN A 3 -3.41 12.99 14.53
CA ASN A 3 -4.79 13.16 14.08
C ASN A 3 -5.72 12.50 15.10
N ILE A 4 -6.01 13.18 16.20
CA ILE A 4 -6.95 12.70 17.23
C ILE A 4 -8.36 12.71 16.63
N LEU A 5 -8.86 11.54 16.24
CA LEU A 5 -10.23 11.31 15.80
C LEU A 5 -11.17 11.32 17.00
N ARG A 6 -12.37 11.90 16.81
CA ARG A 6 -13.30 12.24 17.89
C ARG A 6 -14.71 11.92 17.46
N ILE A 7 -15.52 11.51 18.43
CA ILE A 7 -16.98 11.60 18.34
C ILE A 7 -17.34 13.09 18.35
N PHE A 8 -18.30 13.51 17.54
CA PHE A 8 -18.85 14.86 17.64
C PHE A 8 -19.90 14.86 18.75
N GLU A 9 -19.55 15.50 19.87
CA GLU A 9 -20.35 15.45 21.10
C GLU A 9 -20.72 16.86 21.57
N LYS A 10 -22.01 17.11 21.78
CA LYS A 10 -22.52 18.36 22.39
C LYS A 10 -22.41 18.37 23.92
N GLY A 11 -21.91 17.28 24.53
CA GLY A 11 -21.84 17.09 25.97
C GLY A 11 -20.99 18.14 26.70
N GLY A 12 -21.50 18.61 27.84
CA GLY A 12 -20.90 19.68 28.65
C GLY A 12 -20.16 19.20 29.89
N ARG A 13 -20.59 18.08 30.49
CA ARG A 13 -20.15 17.61 31.82
C ARG A 13 -19.10 16.49 31.75
N LYS A 14 -18.39 16.28 32.86
CA LYS A 14 -17.37 15.22 33.01
C LYS A 14 -17.97 13.81 32.98
N GLN A 15 -17.15 12.84 32.60
CA GLN A 15 -17.57 11.44 32.57
C GLN A 15 -17.91 10.86 33.94
N LEU A 16 -18.64 9.74 33.94
CA LEU A 16 -18.91 8.97 35.14
C LEU A 16 -17.67 8.20 35.60
N SER A 17 -17.42 8.23 36.91
CA SER A 17 -16.58 7.23 37.57
C SER A 17 -17.33 5.90 37.64
N LEU A 18 -16.61 4.79 37.47
CA LEU A 18 -17.18 3.45 37.48
C LEU A 18 -18.03 3.20 38.75
N GLY A 19 -19.28 2.77 38.58
CA GLY A 19 -20.16 2.37 39.69
C GLY A 19 -21.21 3.38 40.17
N LEU A 20 -21.39 4.53 39.52
CA LEU A 20 -22.42 5.52 39.88
C LEU A 20 -23.26 5.92 38.65
N PRO A 21 -24.46 5.37 38.41
CA PRO A 21 -25.32 5.80 37.29
C PRO A 21 -25.96 7.18 37.56
N THR A 22 -26.20 7.97 36.51
CA THR A 22 -27.10 9.14 36.57
C THR A 22 -28.49 8.78 36.08
N SER A 23 -29.49 8.83 36.98
CA SER A 23 -30.89 8.50 36.69
C SER A 23 -31.67 9.59 35.92
N GLU A 24 -31.06 10.74 35.68
CA GLU A 24 -31.73 11.95 35.14
C GLU A 24 -31.25 12.34 33.72
N GLU A 25 -30.45 11.50 33.07
CA GLU A 25 -29.90 11.81 31.74
C GLU A 25 -30.96 11.65 30.63
N PRO A 26 -31.27 12.71 29.83
CA PRO A 26 -32.33 12.61 28.82
C PRO A 26 -31.92 11.76 27.61
N ASN A 27 -32.81 10.86 27.20
CA ASN A 27 -32.62 10.03 25.99
C ASN A 27 -32.21 10.87 24.77
N GLY A 28 -31.14 10.47 24.09
CA GLY A 28 -30.62 11.12 22.88
C GLY A 28 -29.96 12.48 23.09
N LYS A 29 -29.81 12.97 24.34
CA LYS A 29 -29.11 14.22 24.66
C LYS A 29 -28.08 13.99 25.78
N PRO A 30 -26.91 13.38 25.46
CA PRO A 30 -25.89 13.11 26.46
C PRO A 30 -25.40 14.40 27.10
N ASP A 31 -25.56 14.48 28.42
CA ASP A 31 -25.19 15.62 29.24
C ASP A 31 -23.67 15.59 29.52
N ARG A 32 -23.08 14.39 29.44
CA ARG A 32 -21.68 14.04 29.71
C ARG A 32 -20.92 13.58 28.47
N ARG A 33 -19.62 13.91 28.45
CA ARG A 33 -18.62 13.35 27.51
C ARG A 33 -19.11 13.23 26.05
N LEU A 34 -18.77 12.16 25.33
CA LEU A 34 -18.44 10.80 25.74
C LEU A 34 -16.98 10.53 26.18
N SER A 35 -15.97 11.32 25.83
CA SER A 35 -14.57 11.11 26.25
C SER A 35 -13.90 12.35 26.83
N GLU A 36 -13.03 12.15 27.83
CA GLU A 36 -12.11 13.21 28.30
C GLU A 36 -11.12 13.63 27.19
N ARG A 37 -10.53 14.83 27.32
CA ARG A 37 -9.62 15.41 26.32
C ARG A 37 -8.17 14.97 26.53
N GLY A 38 -7.74 13.92 25.83
CA GLY A 38 -6.33 13.48 25.73
C GLY A 38 -6.00 12.73 24.43
N LEU A 39 -4.73 12.30 24.30
CA LEU A 39 -4.24 11.41 23.23
C LEU A 39 -4.71 9.98 23.51
N GLY A 40 -5.39 9.33 22.56
CA GLY A 40 -5.81 7.92 22.68
C GLY A 40 -6.69 7.58 23.91
N THR A 41 -7.31 8.58 24.54
CA THR A 41 -8.05 8.40 25.80
C THR A 41 -9.48 7.93 25.56
N LEU A 42 -9.91 6.91 26.32
CA LEU A 42 -11.26 6.34 26.29
C LEU A 42 -11.69 6.05 24.85
N ASN A 43 -12.86 6.54 24.41
CA ASN A 43 -13.48 6.20 23.13
C ASN A 43 -12.91 7.01 21.93
N ARG A 44 -11.58 7.20 21.86
CA ARG A 44 -10.91 7.99 20.81
C ARG A 44 -9.73 7.27 20.21
N THR A 45 -9.57 7.46 18.89
CA THR A 45 -8.52 6.84 18.09
C THR A 45 -7.59 7.94 17.55
N ASP A 46 -6.28 7.80 17.71
CA ASP A 46 -5.29 8.63 17.02
C ASP A 46 -4.40 7.70 16.18
N PRO A 47 -4.60 7.61 14.85
CA PRO A 47 -3.84 6.69 14.01
C PRO A 47 -2.33 6.91 14.04
N VAL A 48 -1.88 8.15 14.29
CA VAL A 48 -0.44 8.46 14.43
C VAL A 48 0.08 7.89 15.74
N PHE A 49 -0.67 8.03 16.84
CA PHE A 49 -0.31 7.43 18.12
C PHE A 49 -0.39 5.89 18.09
N LEU A 50 -1.36 5.30 17.38
CA LEU A 50 -1.44 3.84 17.15
C LEU A 50 -0.18 3.33 16.46
N GLY A 51 0.18 3.92 15.32
CA GLY A 51 1.40 3.57 14.59
C GLY A 51 2.65 3.72 15.45
N LEU A 52 2.75 4.83 16.20
CA LEU A 52 3.90 5.11 17.05
C LEU A 52 4.04 4.20 18.28
N GLN A 53 2.97 3.77 18.94
CA GLN A 53 3.07 3.09 20.24
C GLN A 53 2.61 1.63 20.27
N LYS A 54 1.71 1.24 19.37
CA LYS A 54 1.10 -0.10 19.38
C LYS A 54 1.69 -1.04 18.34
N THR A 55 2.58 -0.54 17.49
CA THR A 55 3.22 -1.31 16.42
C THR A 55 4.71 -0.95 16.33
N ARG A 56 5.58 -1.93 16.05
CA ARG A 56 7.00 -1.64 15.74
C ARG A 56 7.21 -1.07 14.32
N LEU A 57 6.12 -0.91 13.55
CA LEU A 57 6.05 -0.31 12.22
C LEU A 57 6.69 1.10 12.17
N HIS A 58 6.35 1.98 13.12
CA HIS A 58 6.81 3.38 13.10
C HIS A 58 8.03 3.58 14.00
N ASP A 59 9.17 3.12 13.50
CA ASP A 59 10.51 3.39 14.02
C ASP A 59 11.40 4.06 12.96
N PRO A 60 11.11 5.32 12.58
CA PRO A 60 11.89 6.04 11.55
C PRO A 60 13.31 6.40 11.99
N LEU A 61 13.66 6.17 13.26
CA LEU A 61 15.01 6.40 13.81
C LEU A 61 15.82 5.10 13.88
N LEU A 62 15.22 3.94 13.55
CA LEU A 62 15.77 2.61 13.77
C LEU A 62 16.22 2.40 15.23
N GLY A 63 15.58 3.07 16.19
CA GLY A 63 15.99 3.06 17.61
C GLY A 63 15.58 1.79 18.35
N PHE A 64 14.66 1.00 17.79
CA PHE A 64 14.13 -0.23 18.38
C PHE A 64 14.56 -1.44 17.54
N PHE A 65 14.62 -2.62 18.18
CA PHE A 65 14.71 -3.89 17.46
C PHE A 65 13.43 -4.12 16.62
N GLY A 66 13.52 -4.98 15.61
CA GLY A 66 12.34 -5.50 14.91
C GLY A 66 11.39 -6.24 15.86
N SER A 67 10.22 -6.64 15.39
CA SER A 67 9.34 -7.56 16.13
C SER A 67 10.08 -8.88 16.42
N ASN A 68 10.81 -9.38 15.41
CA ASN A 68 11.71 -10.53 15.45
C ASN A 68 11.00 -11.83 15.85
N ASP A 69 9.72 -11.95 15.50
CA ASP A 69 8.83 -13.01 15.96
C ASP A 69 7.96 -13.65 14.86
N HIS A 70 8.01 -13.12 13.63
CA HIS A 70 7.32 -13.65 12.46
C HIS A 70 8.30 -14.03 11.33
N PRO A 71 8.01 -15.05 10.52
CA PRO A 71 8.82 -15.39 9.34
C PRO A 71 8.94 -14.17 8.41
N GLY A 72 10.18 -13.79 8.09
CA GLY A 72 10.47 -12.61 7.28
C GLY A 72 10.28 -11.25 7.94
N ASP A 73 10.31 -11.17 9.29
CA ASP A 73 10.27 -9.91 10.04
C ASP A 73 11.42 -9.82 11.07
N TYR A 74 12.64 -10.08 10.63
CA TYR A 74 13.83 -10.08 11.49
C TYR A 74 14.80 -8.95 11.15
N ARG A 75 15.02 -8.06 12.13
CA ARG A 75 16.02 -6.98 12.07
C ARG A 75 16.55 -6.57 13.45
N SER A 76 17.77 -6.05 13.45
CA SER A 76 18.34 -5.34 14.60
C SER A 76 17.90 -3.86 14.61
N SER A 77 18.57 -3.04 15.42
CA SER A 77 18.44 -1.58 15.51
C SER A 77 19.66 -0.83 14.96
N GLY A 78 19.55 0.49 14.82
CA GLY A 78 20.57 1.40 14.32
C GLY A 78 21.13 0.97 12.96
N CYS A 79 22.44 1.18 12.76
CA CYS A 79 23.13 0.77 11.54
C CYS A 79 22.98 -0.74 11.25
N SER A 80 22.87 -1.57 12.29
CA SER A 80 22.72 -3.02 12.14
C SER A 80 21.33 -3.47 11.65
N ALA A 81 20.31 -2.61 11.73
CA ALA A 81 18.99 -2.90 11.15
C ALA A 81 19.04 -3.11 9.62
N CYS A 82 19.95 -2.40 8.95
CA CYS A 82 20.16 -2.48 7.49
C CYS A 82 21.42 -3.28 7.13
N HIS A 83 22.51 -3.13 7.88
CA HIS A 83 23.83 -3.67 7.50
C HIS A 83 24.18 -5.06 8.05
N VAL A 84 23.35 -5.63 8.93
CA VAL A 84 23.50 -7.02 9.40
C VAL A 84 22.30 -7.79 8.88
N VAL A 85 22.56 -8.77 8.00
CA VAL A 85 21.50 -9.44 7.22
C VAL A 85 20.90 -10.61 7.99
N TYR A 86 19.58 -10.70 7.98
CA TYR A 86 18.80 -11.78 8.56
C TYR A 86 18.20 -12.68 7.47
N ALA A 87 17.94 -13.94 7.81
CA ALA A 87 17.22 -14.88 6.96
C ALA A 87 15.73 -14.50 6.94
N ASN A 88 15.32 -13.69 5.96
CA ASN A 88 13.99 -13.08 5.88
C ASN A 88 13.11 -13.54 4.70
N ASP A 89 13.65 -14.19 3.67
CA ASP A 89 12.86 -14.57 2.48
C ASP A 89 13.66 -15.57 1.61
N ARG A 90 12.99 -16.65 1.18
CA ARG A 90 13.52 -17.75 0.34
C ARG A 90 13.62 -17.42 -1.15
N SER A 91 13.11 -16.28 -1.62
CA SER A 91 13.14 -15.89 -3.03
C SER A 91 14.52 -15.38 -3.47
N PRO A 92 15.16 -15.99 -4.49
CA PRO A 92 16.40 -15.48 -5.05
C PRO A 92 16.29 -14.06 -5.63
N THR A 93 15.09 -13.61 -6.04
CA THR A 93 14.94 -12.22 -6.54
C THR A 93 14.99 -11.20 -5.40
N ASN A 94 14.39 -11.51 -4.25
CA ASN A 94 14.21 -10.57 -3.14
C ASN A 94 15.42 -10.58 -2.18
N SER A 95 16.05 -11.75 -2.02
CA SER A 95 17.17 -12.00 -1.09
C SER A 95 18.53 -12.20 -1.79
N GLY A 96 18.57 -12.29 -3.12
CA GLY A 96 19.80 -12.64 -3.84
C GLY A 96 20.39 -13.97 -3.33
N TRP A 97 21.71 -14.00 -3.11
CA TRP A 97 22.40 -15.19 -2.59
C TRP A 97 22.12 -15.49 -1.10
N TRP A 98 21.47 -14.58 -0.35
CA TRP A 98 21.03 -14.84 1.03
C TRP A 98 19.81 -15.77 1.12
N SER A 99 19.04 -15.91 0.03
CA SER A 99 17.83 -16.76 -0.05
C SER A 99 18.01 -18.18 0.49
N LYS A 100 19.21 -18.76 0.29
CA LYS A 100 19.58 -20.11 0.77
C LYS A 100 19.52 -20.30 2.28
N PHE A 101 19.49 -19.22 3.07
CA PHE A 101 19.41 -19.26 4.53
C PHE A 101 17.96 -19.26 5.05
N GLY A 102 16.97 -19.11 4.16
CA GLY A 102 15.56 -19.17 4.52
C GLY A 102 14.99 -17.84 5.01
N HIS A 103 13.93 -17.95 5.80
CA HIS A 103 13.05 -16.85 6.22
C HIS A 103 12.72 -16.87 7.73
N GLN A 104 13.39 -17.71 8.52
CA GLN A 104 13.09 -17.97 9.93
C GLN A 104 14.00 -17.23 10.93
N GLY A 105 14.89 -16.35 10.46
CA GLY A 105 15.79 -15.62 11.35
C GLY A 105 16.73 -16.51 12.17
N LEU A 106 17.16 -17.64 11.60
CA LEU A 106 18.15 -18.55 12.21
C LEU A 106 19.58 -18.09 11.90
N SER A 107 20.51 -18.37 12.82
CA SER A 107 21.92 -18.02 12.62
C SER A 107 22.74 -19.15 11.99
N PHE A 108 23.59 -18.77 11.04
CA PHE A 108 24.52 -19.66 10.31
C PHE A 108 26.00 -19.28 10.57
N THR A 109 26.25 -18.42 11.56
CA THR A 109 27.60 -18.10 12.04
C THR A 109 28.31 -19.32 12.61
N ALA A 110 29.64 -19.36 12.48
CA ALA A 110 30.51 -20.38 13.08
C ALA A 110 30.69 -20.21 14.61
N ASP A 111 30.23 -19.11 15.19
CA ASP A 111 30.29 -18.85 16.63
C ASP A 111 29.40 -19.85 17.41
N GLU A 112 30.02 -20.71 18.21
CA GLU A 112 29.37 -21.78 18.98
C GLU A 112 28.48 -21.24 20.12
N SER A 113 28.66 -19.99 20.55
CA SER A 113 27.86 -19.38 21.62
C SER A 113 26.43 -19.00 21.20
N ILE A 114 26.17 -18.96 19.88
CA ILE A 114 24.88 -18.55 19.32
C ILE A 114 24.05 -19.79 18.92
N PRO A 115 22.87 -20.02 19.52
CA PRO A 115 22.01 -21.14 19.18
C PRO A 115 21.61 -21.15 17.70
N LYS A 116 21.70 -22.31 17.04
CA LYS A 116 21.37 -22.47 15.60
C LYS A 116 19.90 -22.79 15.32
N THR A 117 19.15 -23.13 16.37
CA THR A 117 17.71 -23.47 16.32
C THR A 117 16.83 -22.39 16.95
N GLU A 118 17.41 -21.28 17.39
CA GLU A 118 16.69 -20.12 17.92
C GLU A 118 16.52 -19.08 16.81
N ARG A 119 15.37 -18.41 16.79
CA ARG A 119 15.03 -17.35 15.83
C ARG A 119 15.45 -15.98 16.33
N GLY A 120 15.35 -14.96 15.48
CA GLY A 120 15.69 -13.59 15.85
C GLY A 120 17.18 -13.30 15.85
N HIS A 121 17.99 -14.20 15.28
CA HIS A 121 19.44 -14.02 15.10
C HIS A 121 19.78 -13.71 13.64
N PRO A 122 20.80 -12.88 13.38
CA PRO A 122 21.25 -12.62 12.01
C PRO A 122 21.93 -13.86 11.44
N VAL A 123 21.98 -13.94 10.10
CA VAL A 123 22.67 -15.04 9.40
C VAL A 123 24.11 -15.13 9.89
N MET A 124 24.79 -13.97 10.01
CA MET A 124 26.09 -13.79 10.63
C MET A 124 26.16 -12.42 11.32
N HIS A 125 26.87 -12.32 12.44
CA HIS A 125 27.12 -11.05 13.13
C HIS A 125 28.21 -10.23 12.41
N GLN A 126 27.93 -9.76 11.21
CA GLN A 126 28.88 -9.03 10.36
C GLN A 126 28.19 -7.89 9.61
N PHE A 127 28.82 -6.71 9.60
CA PHE A 127 28.43 -5.60 8.74
C PHE A 127 28.76 -5.89 7.27
N THR A 128 27.79 -5.67 6.39
CA THR A 128 27.98 -5.77 4.93
C THR A 128 27.39 -4.55 4.20
N ARG A 129 27.79 -4.38 2.94
CA ARG A 129 27.23 -3.40 1.99
C ARG A 129 26.42 -4.08 0.87
N SER A 130 26.36 -5.42 0.87
CA SER A 130 25.52 -6.24 -0.02
C SER A 130 24.19 -6.55 0.66
N ILE A 131 23.28 -5.57 0.62
CA ILE A 131 21.99 -5.62 1.34
C ILE A 131 20.88 -6.09 0.39
N PRO A 132 20.19 -7.21 0.67
CA PRO A 132 19.05 -7.65 -0.12
C PRO A 132 17.81 -6.76 0.13
N SER A 133 16.90 -6.71 -0.84
CA SER A 133 15.64 -5.97 -0.71
C SER A 133 14.78 -6.50 0.43
N SER A 134 14.81 -7.82 0.69
CA SER A 134 14.13 -8.43 1.84
C SER A 134 14.55 -7.82 3.18
N GLN A 135 15.79 -7.37 3.35
CA GLN A 135 16.22 -6.66 4.56
C GLN A 135 15.54 -5.28 4.70
N CYS A 136 15.31 -4.59 3.59
CA CYS A 136 14.57 -3.31 3.56
C CYS A 136 13.08 -3.52 3.84
N MET A 137 12.48 -4.61 3.34
CA MET A 137 11.03 -4.82 3.40
C MET A 137 10.49 -4.93 4.83
N ASN A 138 11.28 -5.39 5.81
CA ASN A 138 10.95 -5.38 7.25
C ASN A 138 10.38 -4.03 7.74
N CYS A 139 10.82 -2.90 7.17
CA CYS A 139 10.33 -1.55 7.53
C CYS A 139 9.44 -0.90 6.46
N HIS A 140 9.44 -1.43 5.23
CA HIS A 140 8.91 -0.77 4.04
C HIS A 140 7.66 -1.44 3.44
N MET A 141 7.22 -2.57 4.01
CA MET A 141 6.02 -3.30 3.58
C MET A 141 4.69 -2.79 4.18
N HIS A 142 4.64 -1.60 4.79
CA HIS A 142 3.41 -1.10 5.44
C HIS A 142 3.04 0.36 5.09
N GLN A 143 1.82 0.74 5.46
CA GLN A 143 1.26 2.07 5.24
C GLN A 143 1.79 3.08 6.26
N GLY A 144 2.04 4.32 5.83
CA GLY A 144 2.87 5.31 6.55
C GLY A 144 4.25 5.46 5.90
N ASN A 145 4.98 4.36 5.74
CA ASN A 145 6.33 4.32 5.12
C ASN A 145 6.29 4.09 3.60
N LEU A 146 5.38 4.79 2.90
CA LEU A 146 5.05 4.68 1.47
C LEU A 146 4.39 3.38 0.96
N PHE A 147 4.48 2.24 1.64
CA PHE A 147 4.09 0.91 1.14
C PHE A 147 4.70 0.57 -0.23
N VAL A 148 5.89 -0.04 -0.22
CA VAL A 148 6.65 -0.37 -1.43
C VAL A 148 6.77 -1.88 -1.68
N ASN A 149 5.92 -2.69 -1.04
CA ASN A 149 5.74 -4.11 -1.36
C ASN A 149 5.45 -4.40 -2.86
N PRO A 150 4.84 -3.49 -3.63
CA PRO A 150 4.72 -3.65 -5.08
C PRO A 150 6.05 -3.77 -5.84
N TYR A 151 7.19 -3.34 -5.26
CA TYR A 151 8.53 -3.61 -5.82
C TYR A 151 8.78 -5.11 -5.99
N LEU A 152 8.37 -5.90 -4.99
CA LEU A 152 8.42 -7.36 -5.02
C LEU A 152 7.31 -8.00 -5.89
N GLY A 153 6.33 -7.19 -6.34
CA GLY A 153 5.14 -7.64 -7.06
C GLY A 153 3.97 -8.07 -6.18
N TYR A 154 3.98 -7.70 -4.89
CA TYR A 154 3.01 -8.17 -3.89
C TYR A 154 2.16 -7.03 -3.30
N THR A 155 0.92 -7.36 -2.92
CA THR A 155 0.04 -6.51 -2.08
C THR A 155 -0.54 -7.31 -0.92
N TRP A 156 -1.25 -6.69 0.03
CA TRP A 156 -1.95 -7.47 1.08
C TRP A 156 -2.93 -8.47 0.46
N TRP A 157 -3.02 -9.67 1.05
CA TRP A 157 -4.09 -10.59 0.75
C TRP A 157 -5.45 -9.98 1.13
N ASP A 158 -6.46 -10.29 0.33
CA ASP A 158 -7.84 -9.77 0.45
C ASP A 158 -8.70 -10.55 1.46
N GLN A 159 -8.10 -11.55 2.13
CA GLN A 159 -8.75 -12.45 3.08
C GLN A 159 -9.83 -13.37 2.48
N GLU A 160 -10.03 -13.39 1.16
CA GLU A 160 -11.06 -14.22 0.49
C GLU A 160 -10.46 -15.19 -0.55
N THR A 161 -9.53 -14.72 -1.38
CA THR A 161 -9.00 -15.49 -2.52
C THR A 161 -8.23 -16.73 -2.05
N ASP A 162 -8.68 -17.92 -2.47
CA ASP A 162 -8.21 -19.24 -2.00
C ASP A 162 -8.26 -19.44 -0.47
N GLY A 163 -9.16 -18.73 0.22
CA GLY A 163 -9.25 -18.74 1.68
C GLY A 163 -9.65 -20.08 2.31
N GLU A 164 -10.12 -21.06 1.54
CA GLU A 164 -10.41 -22.42 2.02
C GLU A 164 -9.19 -23.15 2.63
N LEU A 165 -7.96 -22.70 2.32
CA LEU A 165 -6.72 -23.20 2.93
C LEU A 165 -6.22 -22.30 4.07
N MET A 166 -6.84 -21.14 4.29
CA MET A 166 -6.41 -20.11 5.24
C MET A 166 -7.34 -19.99 6.46
N TYR A 167 -8.56 -20.51 6.37
CA TYR A 167 -9.51 -20.61 7.49
C TYR A 167 -9.68 -22.06 7.98
N PRO A 168 -10.01 -22.26 9.27
CA PRO A 168 -10.42 -23.57 9.77
C PRO A 168 -11.76 -24.01 9.14
N LYS A 169 -11.92 -25.31 8.88
CA LYS A 169 -13.14 -25.89 8.28
C LYS A 169 -14.40 -25.73 9.14
N GLU A 170 -14.21 -25.58 10.45
CA GLU A 170 -15.26 -25.28 11.41
C GLU A 170 -15.05 -23.84 11.91
N GLN A 171 -16.14 -23.09 12.13
CA GLN A 171 -16.07 -21.70 12.50
C GLN A 171 -15.36 -21.51 13.86
N HIS A 172 -14.16 -20.93 13.83
CA HIS A 172 -13.47 -20.54 15.05
C HIS A 172 -14.08 -19.23 15.59
N ASN A 173 -14.60 -19.30 16.82
CA ASN A 173 -15.15 -18.18 17.56
C ASN A 173 -14.19 -17.87 18.72
N PRO A 174 -13.26 -16.90 18.55
CA PRO A 174 -12.16 -16.72 19.49
C PRO A 174 -12.67 -16.21 20.84
N THR A 175 -12.13 -16.78 21.92
CA THR A 175 -12.35 -16.27 23.28
C THR A 175 -11.67 -14.92 23.49
N ASP A 176 -12.07 -14.16 24.51
CA ASP A 176 -11.41 -12.90 24.90
C ASP A 176 -9.89 -13.06 25.09
N THR A 177 -9.45 -14.22 25.62
CA THR A 177 -8.03 -14.55 25.80
C THR A 177 -7.32 -14.74 24.45
N GLU A 178 -7.95 -15.42 23.50
CA GLU A 178 -7.41 -15.64 22.15
C GLU A 178 -7.35 -14.34 21.35
N LEU A 179 -8.39 -13.49 21.46
CA LEU A 179 -8.39 -12.14 20.89
C LEU A 179 -7.21 -11.31 21.44
N VAL A 180 -7.02 -11.28 22.77
CA VAL A 180 -5.90 -10.55 23.37
C VAL A 180 -4.56 -11.11 22.90
N ARG A 181 -4.37 -12.44 22.91
CA ARG A 181 -3.14 -13.09 22.44
C ARG A 181 -2.84 -12.74 20.98
N SER A 182 -3.80 -12.94 20.08
CA SER A 182 -3.66 -12.63 18.65
C SER A 182 -3.25 -11.18 18.45
N THR A 183 -3.91 -10.23 19.14
CA THR A 183 -3.62 -8.79 18.99
C THR A 183 -2.25 -8.33 19.50
N MET A 184 -1.53 -9.15 20.26
CA MET A 184 -0.15 -8.86 20.67
C MET A 184 0.88 -9.25 19.60
N GLU A 185 0.55 -10.22 18.74
CA GLU A 185 1.46 -10.75 17.73
C GLU A 185 1.10 -10.19 16.34
N ASN A 186 -0.19 -10.21 15.97
CA ASN A 186 -0.68 -9.72 14.69
C ASN A 186 -1.60 -8.49 14.91
N PRO A 187 -1.37 -7.35 14.23
CA PRO A 187 -2.21 -6.17 14.37
C PRO A 187 -3.58 -6.31 13.67
N GLU A 188 -3.76 -7.31 12.80
CA GLU A 188 -5.02 -7.61 12.12
C GLU A 188 -5.95 -8.45 13.01
N ALA A 189 -7.22 -8.04 13.16
CA ALA A 189 -8.19 -8.78 13.99
C ALA A 189 -8.63 -10.11 13.35
N ALA A 190 -8.64 -10.21 12.02
CA ALA A 190 -9.05 -11.42 11.30
C ALA A 190 -8.12 -12.61 11.59
N ALA A 191 -6.84 -12.36 11.88
CA ALA A 191 -5.86 -13.35 12.30
C ALA A 191 -6.30 -14.15 13.55
N ALA A 192 -7.15 -13.61 14.41
CA ALA A 192 -7.69 -14.35 15.55
C ALA A 192 -8.64 -15.48 15.13
N ARG A 193 -9.23 -15.42 13.92
CA ARG A 193 -10.12 -16.45 13.35
C ARG A 193 -9.42 -17.32 12.31
N GLY A 194 -8.45 -16.76 11.61
CA GLY A 194 -7.67 -17.40 10.56
C GLY A 194 -6.56 -18.31 11.07
N LEU A 195 -6.09 -19.22 10.22
CA LEU A 195 -4.95 -20.09 10.52
C LEU A 195 -3.63 -19.31 10.61
N TRP A 196 -3.55 -18.14 9.95
CA TRP A 196 -2.39 -17.24 10.01
C TRP A 196 -2.24 -16.46 11.33
N GLY A 197 -3.13 -16.68 12.30
CA GLY A 197 -2.86 -16.35 13.71
C GLY A 197 -1.84 -17.27 14.37
N ASP A 198 -1.51 -18.41 13.76
CA ASP A 198 -0.46 -19.33 14.22
C ASP A 198 0.87 -19.13 13.45
N LYS A 199 1.96 -19.03 14.21
CA LYS A 199 3.30 -18.78 13.66
C LYS A 199 3.88 -19.95 12.86
N ALA A 200 3.55 -21.20 13.23
CA ALA A 200 4.01 -22.38 12.50
C ALA A 200 3.23 -22.60 11.19
N PHE A 201 1.97 -22.15 11.14
CA PHE A 201 1.23 -22.02 9.88
C PHE A 201 1.82 -20.92 8.98
N LEU A 202 2.12 -19.74 9.54
CA LEU A 202 2.76 -18.63 8.80
C LEU A 202 4.10 -19.03 8.14
N ASP A 203 4.91 -19.90 8.77
CA ASP A 203 6.14 -20.43 8.15
C ASP A 203 5.88 -21.19 6.82
N GLN A 204 4.67 -21.73 6.64
CA GLN A 204 4.30 -22.65 5.58
C GLN A 204 3.30 -22.07 4.58
N VAL A 205 2.85 -20.81 4.72
CA VAL A 205 1.86 -20.19 3.84
C VAL A 205 2.30 -20.19 2.37
N ALA A 206 3.58 -19.91 2.09
CA ALA A 206 4.13 -19.99 0.73
C ALA A 206 4.19 -21.43 0.16
N GLU A 207 4.12 -22.45 1.01
CA GLU A 207 4.11 -23.86 0.60
C GLU A 207 2.71 -24.34 0.17
N LEU A 208 1.67 -23.53 0.43
CA LEU A 208 0.34 -23.71 -0.12
C LEU A 208 0.28 -23.41 -1.63
N ASN A 209 1.21 -22.60 -2.16
CA ASN A 209 1.21 -22.09 -3.54
C ASN A 209 0.94 -23.14 -4.65
N PRO A 210 1.45 -24.38 -4.60
CA PRO A 210 1.13 -25.42 -5.60
C PRO A 210 -0.33 -25.92 -5.58
N GLN A 211 -1.11 -25.58 -4.55
CA GLN A 211 -2.51 -25.98 -4.33
C GLN A 211 -3.51 -24.84 -4.61
N LEU A 212 -3.05 -23.58 -4.61
CA LEU A 212 -3.87 -22.39 -4.83
C LEU A 212 -4.33 -22.29 -6.28
N LYS A 213 -5.56 -21.84 -6.51
CA LYS A 213 -6.18 -21.75 -7.84
C LYS A 213 -6.22 -20.33 -8.40
N HIS A 214 -6.25 -19.32 -7.54
CA HIS A 214 -6.54 -17.94 -7.92
C HIS A 214 -5.42 -16.97 -7.52
N THR A 215 -4.62 -17.31 -6.51
CA THR A 215 -3.52 -16.47 -6.02
C THR A 215 -2.20 -17.23 -5.78
N GLN A 216 -1.16 -16.49 -5.43
CA GLN A 216 0.12 -17.01 -4.92
C GLN A 216 0.58 -16.11 -3.77
N PHE A 217 0.93 -16.69 -2.62
CA PHE A 217 1.39 -15.98 -1.43
C PHE A 217 2.90 -15.72 -1.42
N ALA A 218 3.28 -14.65 -0.73
CA ALA A 218 4.66 -14.32 -0.38
C ALA A 218 5.22 -15.27 0.68
N ASP A 219 6.55 -15.25 0.84
CA ASP A 219 7.30 -16.04 1.83
C ASP A 219 7.57 -15.33 3.16
N TYR A 220 7.36 -14.01 3.18
CA TYR A 220 7.58 -13.12 4.31
C TYR A 220 6.25 -12.58 4.84
N HIS A 221 6.17 -12.46 6.16
CA HIS A 221 4.95 -12.15 6.89
C HIS A 221 5.21 -11.09 7.96
N GLY A 222 5.65 -9.90 7.52
CA GLY A 222 5.87 -8.76 8.41
C GLY A 222 4.63 -8.46 9.26
N HIS A 223 4.84 -8.41 10.57
CA HIS A 223 3.79 -8.26 11.59
C HIS A 223 2.68 -9.32 11.50
N GLY A 224 2.94 -10.48 10.89
CA GLY A 224 1.96 -11.55 10.68
C GLY A 224 0.99 -11.34 9.51
N TRP A 225 1.16 -10.28 8.70
CA TRP A 225 0.31 -10.10 7.52
C TRP A 225 0.64 -11.09 6.39
N VAL A 226 -0.38 -11.46 5.62
CA VAL A 226 -0.23 -12.28 4.41
C VAL A 226 -0.29 -11.38 3.17
N PHE A 227 0.60 -11.64 2.21
CA PHE A 227 0.70 -10.87 0.96
C PHE A 227 0.49 -11.76 -0.26
N ARG A 228 -0.27 -11.27 -1.26
CA ARG A 228 -0.53 -11.95 -2.53
C ARG A 228 0.21 -11.32 -3.71
N ALA A 229 0.68 -12.15 -4.62
CA ALA A 229 1.32 -11.73 -5.87
C ALA A 229 0.30 -11.09 -6.83
N ILE A 230 0.74 -10.07 -7.57
CA ILE A 230 -0.04 -9.42 -8.62
C ILE A 230 0.40 -9.92 -9.98
N PHE A 231 -0.53 -10.49 -10.74
CA PHE A 231 -0.28 -10.97 -12.11
C PHE A 231 -0.89 -10.03 -13.15
N LYS A 232 -0.36 -10.07 -14.36
CA LYS A 232 -0.91 -9.39 -15.53
C LYS A 232 -2.23 -10.03 -15.95
N HIS A 233 -3.26 -9.21 -16.12
CA HIS A 233 -4.61 -9.65 -16.52
C HIS A 233 -5.17 -8.79 -17.66
N ASP A 234 -6.12 -9.33 -18.42
CA ASP A 234 -6.99 -8.52 -19.29
C ASP A 234 -8.10 -7.82 -18.46
N ARG A 235 -8.85 -6.91 -19.09
CA ARG A 235 -9.97 -6.19 -18.46
C ARG A 235 -11.12 -7.07 -17.96
N LYS A 236 -11.06 -8.39 -18.15
CA LYS A 236 -12.03 -9.38 -17.66
C LYS A 236 -11.45 -10.31 -16.58
N GLY A 237 -10.20 -10.07 -16.13
CA GLY A 237 -9.54 -10.89 -15.13
C GLY A 237 -8.90 -12.18 -15.66
N ASN A 238 -8.73 -12.34 -16.98
CA ASN A 238 -7.99 -13.50 -17.53
C ASN A 238 -6.48 -13.25 -17.39
N LEU A 239 -5.73 -14.23 -16.88
CA LEU A 239 -4.26 -14.18 -16.81
C LEU A 239 -3.64 -14.02 -18.20
N LEU A 240 -2.60 -13.18 -18.30
CA LEU A 240 -1.89 -12.92 -19.55
C LEU A 240 -0.40 -13.24 -19.45
N ASP A 241 0.17 -13.72 -20.55
CA ASP A 241 1.61 -13.75 -20.77
C ASP A 241 2.16 -12.37 -21.21
N LEU A 242 3.43 -12.30 -21.56
CA LEU A 242 4.09 -11.04 -21.93
C LEU A 242 3.54 -10.45 -23.24
N ASP A 243 3.07 -11.30 -24.16
CA ASP A 243 2.61 -10.95 -25.51
C ASP A 243 1.08 -10.74 -25.59
N ASP A 244 0.42 -10.61 -24.43
CA ASP A 244 -1.05 -10.45 -24.27
C ASP A 244 -1.88 -11.70 -24.67
N ASN A 245 -1.27 -12.88 -24.76
CA ASN A 245 -2.03 -14.12 -24.95
C ASN A 245 -2.72 -14.52 -23.64
N LYS A 246 -3.96 -14.99 -23.76
CA LYS A 246 -4.72 -15.52 -22.62
C LYS A 246 -4.19 -16.88 -22.20
N ILE A 247 -3.99 -17.02 -20.90
CA ILE A 247 -3.64 -18.29 -20.27
C ILE A 247 -4.93 -18.96 -19.78
N ASP A 248 -5.05 -20.25 -20.04
CA ASP A 248 -6.20 -21.05 -19.58
C ASP A 248 -6.24 -21.07 -18.04
N ASN A 249 -7.43 -20.90 -17.47
CA ASN A 249 -7.60 -20.91 -16.02
C ASN A 249 -7.42 -22.32 -15.42
N ASP A 250 -7.60 -23.38 -16.21
CA ASP A 250 -7.43 -24.76 -15.74
C ASP A 250 -5.99 -25.29 -15.99
N ASP A 251 -5.09 -24.45 -16.52
CA ASP A 251 -3.68 -24.80 -16.71
C ASP A 251 -2.93 -24.83 -15.35
N SER A 252 -2.45 -26.02 -14.98
CA SER A 252 -1.68 -26.25 -13.74
C SER A 252 -0.34 -25.49 -13.66
N LYS A 253 0.10 -24.86 -14.76
CA LYS A 253 1.30 -24.01 -14.82
C LYS A 253 0.96 -22.54 -15.07
N LYS A 254 -0.30 -22.11 -14.95
CA LYS A 254 -0.73 -20.75 -15.31
C LYS A 254 0.07 -19.64 -14.63
N PHE A 255 0.38 -19.76 -13.33
CA PHE A 255 1.19 -18.77 -12.62
C PHE A 255 2.67 -18.72 -13.03
N THR A 256 3.20 -19.80 -13.63
CA THR A 256 4.54 -19.81 -14.22
C THR A 256 4.55 -19.17 -15.62
N LYS A 257 3.42 -19.21 -16.33
CA LYS A 257 3.24 -18.58 -17.66
C LYS A 257 2.84 -17.10 -17.56
N ALA A 258 2.07 -16.74 -16.54
CA ALA A 258 1.57 -15.40 -16.32
C ALA A 258 2.67 -14.47 -15.82
N VAL A 259 2.61 -13.21 -16.25
CA VAL A 259 3.61 -12.22 -15.82
C VAL A 259 3.31 -11.75 -14.40
N HIS A 260 4.14 -12.16 -13.44
CA HIS A 260 4.16 -11.58 -12.09
C HIS A 260 4.70 -10.14 -12.18
N LEU A 261 3.85 -9.16 -11.87
CA LEU A 261 4.11 -7.72 -12.01
C LEU A 261 4.96 -7.14 -10.86
N LYS A 262 6.15 -7.71 -10.64
CA LYS A 262 7.21 -7.07 -9.86
C LYS A 262 7.92 -5.99 -10.67
N ASP A 263 8.69 -5.13 -10.01
CA ASP A 263 9.49 -4.13 -10.72
C ASP A 263 10.55 -4.79 -11.62
N VAL A 264 10.70 -4.30 -12.85
CA VAL A 264 11.62 -4.84 -13.86
C VAL A 264 13.08 -4.82 -13.39
N HIS A 265 13.47 -3.85 -12.56
CA HIS A 265 14.81 -3.79 -11.99
C HIS A 265 15.06 -4.99 -11.07
N LEU A 266 14.08 -5.32 -10.20
CA LEU A 266 14.12 -6.50 -9.34
C LEU A 266 14.07 -7.80 -10.15
N ALA A 267 13.28 -7.85 -11.22
CA ALA A 267 13.22 -9.00 -12.12
C ALA A 267 14.58 -9.31 -12.77
N HIS A 268 15.42 -8.30 -12.97
CA HIS A 268 16.81 -8.45 -13.42
C HIS A 268 17.84 -8.60 -12.28
N GLY A 269 17.40 -8.63 -11.01
CA GLY A 269 18.23 -8.90 -9.82
C GLY A 269 18.71 -7.66 -9.06
N MET A 270 18.36 -6.44 -9.49
CA MET A 270 18.70 -5.22 -8.73
C MET A 270 17.99 -5.22 -7.37
N GLN A 271 18.68 -4.75 -6.34
CA GLN A 271 18.11 -4.59 -5.00
C GLN A 271 17.83 -3.12 -4.69
N CYS A 272 17.12 -2.83 -3.59
CA CYS A 272 16.87 -1.44 -3.16
C CYS A 272 18.16 -0.59 -3.09
N GLY A 273 19.27 -1.16 -2.58
CA GLY A 273 20.60 -0.51 -2.52
C GLY A 273 21.34 -0.38 -3.86
N ASP A 274 20.72 -0.83 -4.96
CA ASP A 274 21.15 -0.56 -6.34
C ASP A 274 20.44 0.66 -6.95
N CYS A 275 19.38 1.18 -6.33
CA CYS A 275 18.73 2.43 -6.76
C CYS A 275 18.84 3.54 -5.71
N HIS A 276 18.71 3.21 -4.42
CA HIS A 276 18.86 4.17 -3.31
C HIS A 276 20.32 4.22 -2.88
N PHE A 277 20.92 5.40 -2.99
CA PHE A 277 22.33 5.64 -2.65
C PHE A 277 22.46 6.49 -1.39
N ASP A 278 23.71 6.79 -1.00
CA ASP A 278 24.12 7.56 0.18
C ASP A 278 23.02 8.40 0.86
N VAL A 279 22.63 9.55 0.30
CA VAL A 279 21.63 10.45 0.88
C VAL A 279 20.20 9.87 0.87
N ASP A 280 19.84 9.04 -0.11
CA ASP A 280 18.52 8.40 -0.15
C ASP A 280 18.32 7.40 1.01
N VAL A 281 19.41 6.89 1.59
CA VAL A 281 19.41 5.90 2.69
C VAL A 281 19.79 6.53 4.03
N HIS A 282 20.86 7.32 4.08
CA HIS A 282 21.37 7.94 5.31
C HIS A 282 20.74 9.31 5.63
N GLY A 283 20.04 9.91 4.65
CA GLY A 283 19.57 11.29 4.72
C GLY A 283 20.69 12.33 4.60
N ASN A 284 20.32 13.61 4.61
CA ASN A 284 21.24 14.75 4.59
C ASN A 284 21.02 15.72 5.76
N GLY A 285 20.42 15.25 6.86
CA GLY A 285 20.10 16.06 8.04
C GLY A 285 18.95 17.05 7.88
N MET A 286 18.32 17.14 6.69
CA MET A 286 17.20 18.04 6.43
C MET A 286 15.85 17.39 6.77
N LEU A 287 14.91 18.19 7.25
CA LEU A 287 13.51 17.78 7.44
C LEU A 287 12.70 18.02 6.17
N TYR A 288 12.02 16.98 5.69
CA TYR A 288 11.16 17.04 4.49
C TYR A 288 9.68 16.93 4.88
N GLY A 289 8.82 17.66 4.15
CA GLY A 289 7.37 17.61 4.35
C GLY A 289 6.70 16.30 3.89
N GLU A 290 7.38 15.50 3.08
CA GLU A 290 6.96 14.14 2.71
C GLU A 290 8.16 13.29 2.26
N PRO A 291 8.08 11.93 2.29
CA PRO A 291 9.21 11.07 1.97
C PRO A 291 9.78 11.24 0.55
N ARG A 292 8.94 11.48 -0.48
CA ARG A 292 9.42 11.58 -1.88
C ARG A 292 10.23 12.85 -2.15
N ASN A 293 10.22 13.81 -1.22
CA ASN A 293 11.09 14.99 -1.29
C ASN A 293 12.51 14.69 -0.79
N ALA A 294 12.69 13.62 0.00
CA ALA A 294 13.99 13.13 0.45
C ALA A 294 14.71 12.25 -0.59
N THR A 295 14.15 12.07 -1.79
CA THR A 295 14.81 11.33 -2.88
C THR A 295 15.73 12.25 -3.69
N ALA A 296 17.00 11.85 -3.82
CA ALA A 296 18.00 12.46 -4.68
C ALA A 296 17.91 11.91 -6.11
N ILE A 297 17.87 10.59 -6.30
CA ILE A 297 17.84 9.99 -7.63
C ILE A 297 16.49 10.14 -8.35
N THR A 298 16.53 10.25 -9.68
CA THR A 298 15.38 10.15 -10.59
C THR A 298 15.72 9.33 -11.84
N CYS A 299 14.72 8.89 -12.61
CA CYS A 299 14.94 8.05 -13.79
C CYS A 299 15.90 8.66 -14.83
N ILE A 300 15.86 9.99 -15.01
CA ILE A 300 16.71 10.67 -16.02
C ILE A 300 18.20 10.70 -15.63
N ASP A 301 18.51 10.48 -14.36
CA ASP A 301 19.88 10.53 -13.84
C ASP A 301 20.69 9.28 -14.26
N CYS A 302 20.00 8.20 -14.67
CA CYS A 302 20.59 6.97 -15.23
C CYS A 302 20.16 6.68 -16.68
N HIS A 303 18.93 7.04 -17.09
CA HIS A 303 18.40 6.77 -18.44
C HIS A 303 18.47 7.98 -19.39
N GLY A 304 18.87 9.16 -18.90
CA GLY A 304 18.89 10.39 -19.67
C GLY A 304 17.52 10.85 -20.16
N THR A 305 17.53 11.61 -21.26
CA THR A 305 16.33 12.11 -21.96
C THR A 305 16.46 11.83 -23.47
N ILE A 306 15.44 12.18 -24.25
CA ILE A 306 15.50 12.11 -25.72
C ILE A 306 16.61 12.98 -26.35
N ASN A 307 17.12 13.99 -25.63
CA ASN A 307 18.07 14.98 -26.19
C ASN A 307 19.46 14.91 -25.54
N GLN A 308 19.63 14.13 -24.46
CA GLN A 308 20.83 14.15 -23.64
C GLN A 308 21.00 12.84 -22.85
N ARG A 309 22.20 12.24 -22.92
CA ARG A 309 22.65 11.15 -22.03
C ARG A 309 22.79 11.67 -20.59
N PRO A 310 22.59 10.83 -19.56
CA PRO A 310 22.67 11.23 -18.16
C PRO A 310 24.04 11.83 -17.83
N THR A 311 24.05 12.82 -16.94
CA THR A 311 25.28 13.37 -16.34
C THR A 311 25.81 12.50 -15.21
N LEU A 312 25.03 11.49 -14.75
CA LEU A 312 25.24 10.76 -13.49
C LEU A 312 25.27 11.68 -12.25
N ILE A 313 24.75 12.90 -12.35
CA ILE A 313 24.52 13.80 -11.22
C ILE A 313 23.03 13.78 -10.89
N THR A 314 22.66 13.44 -9.66
CA THR A 314 21.26 13.34 -9.25
C THR A 314 20.51 14.67 -9.39
N SER A 315 19.25 14.61 -9.82
CA SER A 315 18.42 15.81 -10.10
C SER A 315 17.16 15.95 -9.23
N GLY A 316 16.98 15.04 -8.26
CA GLY A 316 15.95 15.11 -7.23
C GLY A 316 16.24 16.14 -6.13
N ASN A 317 15.35 16.21 -5.15
CA ASN A 317 15.26 17.35 -4.23
C ASN A 317 16.15 17.20 -2.98
N ALA A 318 16.67 16.01 -2.70
CA ALA A 318 17.58 15.78 -1.58
C ALA A 318 19.05 16.12 -1.87
N GLY A 319 19.38 16.50 -3.10
CA GLY A 319 20.69 17.04 -3.45
C GLY A 319 21.22 16.56 -4.79
N GLN A 320 22.32 17.18 -5.21
CA GLN A 320 23.11 16.78 -6.36
C GLN A 320 24.30 15.94 -5.88
N ILE A 321 24.33 14.68 -6.32
CA ILE A 321 25.30 13.65 -5.94
C ILE A 321 25.92 13.14 -7.22
N ASP A 322 27.24 13.17 -7.31
CA ASP A 322 28.01 12.62 -8.43
C ASP A 322 28.09 11.09 -8.31
N LEU A 323 27.13 10.39 -8.90
CA LEU A 323 27.02 8.94 -8.82
C LEU A 323 28.21 8.21 -9.44
N ALA A 324 28.92 8.83 -10.39
CA ALA A 324 30.10 8.23 -11.02
C ALA A 324 31.29 8.17 -10.05
N ASN A 325 31.41 9.15 -9.15
CA ASN A 325 32.56 9.29 -8.26
C ASN A 325 32.26 8.98 -6.77
N THR A 326 31.00 9.04 -6.33
CA THR A 326 30.64 8.83 -4.90
C THR A 326 29.79 7.58 -4.64
N SER A 327 29.21 6.94 -5.67
CA SER A 327 28.46 5.69 -5.52
C SER A 327 29.30 4.49 -5.96
N ASN A 328 30.03 3.88 -5.02
CA ASN A 328 30.76 2.63 -5.26
C ASN A 328 29.99 1.42 -4.73
N THR A 329 30.10 0.27 -5.39
CA THR A 329 29.63 -1.02 -4.84
C THR A 329 30.66 -1.55 -3.81
N PRO A 330 30.49 -2.75 -3.22
CA PRO A 330 31.55 -3.41 -2.47
C PRO A 330 32.74 -3.85 -3.34
N PHE A 331 32.59 -3.86 -4.67
CA PHE A 331 33.50 -4.49 -5.62
C PHE A 331 34.21 -3.50 -6.56
N GLY A 332 33.74 -2.25 -6.65
CA GLY A 332 34.34 -1.21 -7.48
C GLY A 332 33.39 -0.04 -7.79
N PRO A 333 33.70 0.76 -8.83
CA PRO A 333 32.80 1.80 -9.34
C PRO A 333 31.43 1.24 -9.71
N ARG A 334 30.33 1.88 -9.26
CA ARG A 334 28.98 1.40 -9.60
C ARG A 334 28.61 1.67 -11.04
N PHE A 335 28.97 2.83 -11.58
CA PHE A 335 28.64 3.25 -12.94
C PHE A 335 29.90 3.29 -13.81
N VAL A 336 29.84 2.67 -14.99
CA VAL A 336 30.96 2.61 -15.94
C VAL A 336 30.44 2.86 -17.36
N TRP A 337 31.10 3.75 -18.09
CA TRP A 337 30.85 3.94 -19.52
C TRP A 337 31.80 3.06 -20.34
N GLU A 338 31.24 2.21 -21.21
CA GLU A 338 31.96 1.42 -22.20
C GLU A 338 31.54 1.92 -23.60
N GLY A 339 32.31 2.86 -24.15
CA GLY A 339 31.92 3.58 -25.36
C GLY A 339 30.68 4.44 -25.13
N SER A 340 29.61 4.20 -25.88
CA SER A 340 28.31 4.87 -25.72
C SER A 340 27.35 4.16 -24.76
N LYS A 341 27.72 2.99 -24.22
CA LYS A 341 26.88 2.20 -23.30
C LYS A 341 27.22 2.54 -21.85
N LEU A 342 26.19 2.75 -21.04
CA LEU A 342 26.30 2.91 -19.59
C LEU A 342 25.99 1.57 -18.92
N PHE A 343 26.89 1.11 -18.07
CA PHE A 343 26.70 -0.07 -17.23
C PHE A 343 26.58 0.30 -15.76
N GLN A 344 25.72 -0.42 -15.05
CA GLN A 344 25.63 -0.43 -13.60
C GLN A 344 26.09 -1.78 -13.04
N GLN A 345 26.95 -1.76 -12.03
CA GLN A 345 27.38 -2.91 -11.25
C GLN A 345 26.43 -3.19 -10.07
N SER A 346 26.24 -4.46 -9.73
CA SER A 346 25.47 -4.88 -8.56
C SER A 346 26.22 -4.63 -7.25
N SER A 347 25.48 -4.22 -6.22
CA SER A 347 25.95 -4.26 -4.83
C SER A 347 25.99 -5.66 -4.23
N MET A 348 25.31 -6.64 -4.84
CA MET A 348 25.15 -8.01 -4.32
C MET A 348 26.16 -9.01 -4.86
N SER A 349 26.66 -8.82 -6.09
CA SER A 349 27.57 -9.74 -6.76
C SER A 349 28.56 -9.00 -7.67
N PRO A 350 29.87 -9.33 -7.66
CA PRO A 350 30.84 -8.73 -8.58
C PRO A 350 30.63 -9.17 -10.04
N ASP A 351 30.00 -10.33 -10.27
CA ASP A 351 29.79 -10.91 -11.60
C ASP A 351 28.50 -10.41 -12.28
N MET A 352 27.71 -9.56 -11.59
CA MET A 352 26.43 -9.08 -12.06
C MET A 352 26.47 -7.59 -12.41
N ARG A 353 26.26 -7.30 -13.69
CA ARG A 353 26.17 -5.94 -14.23
C ARG A 353 25.04 -5.81 -15.25
N TRP A 354 24.46 -4.64 -15.34
CA TRP A 354 23.34 -4.34 -16.24
C TRP A 354 23.70 -3.19 -17.18
N GLU A 355 23.40 -3.35 -18.47
CA GLU A 355 23.37 -2.22 -19.40
C GLU A 355 22.14 -1.36 -19.09
N ILE A 356 22.31 -0.06 -18.88
CA ILE A 356 21.20 0.86 -18.60
C ILE A 356 20.64 1.40 -19.93
N PRO A 357 19.39 1.09 -20.31
CA PRO A 357 18.82 1.57 -21.57
C PRO A 357 18.74 3.09 -21.60
N GLN A 358 19.29 3.71 -22.63
CA GLN A 358 19.38 5.16 -22.76
C GLN A 358 18.21 5.69 -23.61
N THR A 359 17.49 6.70 -23.10
CA THR A 359 16.25 7.19 -23.72
C THR A 359 16.45 7.64 -25.17
N ILE A 360 17.54 8.37 -25.43
CA ILE A 360 17.94 8.82 -26.78
C ILE A 360 18.14 7.64 -27.75
N ASP A 361 18.72 6.53 -27.29
CA ASP A 361 18.99 5.34 -28.11
C ASP A 361 17.69 4.55 -28.43
N THR A 362 16.59 4.81 -27.73
CA THR A 362 15.28 4.19 -28.05
C THR A 362 14.52 4.92 -29.15
N ILE A 363 14.91 6.15 -29.50
CA ILE A 363 14.22 6.99 -30.48
C ILE A 363 15.01 7.23 -31.77
N ASP A 364 16.30 6.91 -31.79
CA ASP A 364 17.18 7.00 -32.97
C ASP A 364 17.01 5.77 -33.88
N PRO A 365 16.52 5.89 -35.13
CA PRO A 365 16.38 4.77 -36.06
C PRO A 365 17.70 4.07 -36.45
N LEU A 366 18.85 4.68 -36.16
CA LEU A 366 20.18 4.08 -36.40
C LEU A 366 20.70 3.27 -35.19
N SER A 367 20.04 3.38 -34.04
CA SER A 367 20.41 2.66 -32.81
C SER A 367 19.90 1.21 -32.83
N PRO A 368 20.71 0.23 -32.35
CA PRO A 368 20.23 -1.13 -32.16
C PRO A 368 19.16 -1.26 -31.06
N HIS A 369 18.94 -0.22 -30.26
CA HIS A 369 17.90 -0.15 -29.24
C HIS A 369 16.64 0.60 -29.70
N TYR A 370 16.55 0.98 -30.99
CA TYR A 370 15.40 1.67 -31.55
C TYR A 370 14.08 0.95 -31.27
N ASN A 371 13.09 1.68 -30.76
CA ASN A 371 11.75 1.17 -30.53
C ASN A 371 10.73 2.14 -31.12
N PRO A 372 9.97 1.77 -32.18
CA PRO A 372 9.05 2.69 -32.84
C PRO A 372 7.89 3.15 -31.94
N LYS A 373 7.47 2.35 -30.95
CA LYS A 373 6.48 2.78 -29.95
C LYS A 373 7.08 3.83 -29.00
N SER A 374 8.34 3.66 -28.57
CA SER A 374 9.06 4.66 -27.77
C SER A 374 9.26 5.95 -28.55
N ALA A 375 9.76 5.85 -29.79
CA ALA A 375 9.96 6.98 -30.70
C ALA A 375 8.68 7.78 -30.89
N TYR A 376 7.56 7.13 -31.24
CA TYR A 376 6.26 7.78 -31.35
C TYR A 376 5.84 8.45 -30.04
N ALA A 377 5.79 7.71 -28.93
CA ALA A 377 5.29 8.23 -27.66
C ALA A 377 6.13 9.41 -27.13
N LYS A 378 7.46 9.33 -27.20
CA LYS A 378 8.38 10.34 -26.64
C LYS A 378 8.57 11.57 -27.54
N THR A 379 8.31 11.47 -28.84
CA THR A 379 8.50 12.58 -29.80
C THR A 379 7.22 13.19 -30.36
N LEU A 380 6.04 12.66 -30.00
CA LEU A 380 4.75 13.22 -30.35
C LEU A 380 4.61 14.67 -29.86
N ARG A 381 4.28 15.59 -30.77
CA ARG A 381 4.04 17.00 -30.50
C ARG A 381 2.60 17.24 -30.05
N ARG A 382 2.35 18.38 -29.41
CA ARG A 382 1.00 18.76 -28.92
C ARG A 382 -0.05 19.00 -30.00
N ASP A 383 0.32 18.98 -31.28
CA ASP A 383 -0.64 18.97 -32.39
C ASP A 383 -1.33 17.61 -32.59
N GLY A 384 -0.87 16.56 -31.89
CA GLY A 384 -1.40 15.20 -31.95
C GLY A 384 -1.13 14.48 -33.27
N LYS A 385 -0.24 15.01 -34.12
CA LYS A 385 0.00 14.53 -35.49
C LYS A 385 1.48 14.42 -35.84
N THR A 386 2.28 15.39 -35.43
CA THR A 386 3.70 15.43 -35.78
C THR A 386 4.52 14.69 -34.73
N TRP A 387 5.41 13.81 -35.16
CA TRP A 387 6.35 13.09 -34.31
C TRP A 387 7.66 12.83 -35.07
N GLY A 388 8.71 12.43 -34.35
CA GLY A 388 10.03 12.16 -34.89
C GLY A 388 10.87 13.39 -35.23
N GLY A 389 12.10 13.10 -35.70
CA GLY A 389 13.11 14.09 -36.08
C GLY A 389 13.77 14.81 -34.89
N ILE A 390 14.67 15.75 -35.20
CA ILE A 390 15.31 16.61 -34.20
C ILE A 390 14.22 17.51 -33.59
N VAL A 391 13.97 17.36 -32.29
CA VAL A 391 13.05 18.21 -31.53
C VAL A 391 13.81 19.41 -30.97
N PRO A 392 13.50 20.66 -31.36
CA PRO A 392 14.23 21.83 -30.87
C PRO A 392 14.09 22.01 -29.35
N THR A 393 15.23 22.12 -28.64
CA THR A 393 15.29 22.28 -27.19
C THR A 393 15.08 23.72 -26.74
N THR A 394 13.85 24.03 -26.33
CA THR A 394 13.41 25.26 -25.64
C THR A 394 13.52 26.59 -26.41
N ALA A 395 12.40 27.30 -26.49
CA ALA A 395 12.44 28.76 -26.45
C ALA A 395 12.62 29.17 -24.99
N LYS A 396 13.71 29.88 -24.65
CA LYS A 396 13.87 30.48 -23.32
C LYS A 396 12.71 31.46 -23.07
N ALA A 397 12.07 31.37 -21.90
CA ALA A 397 11.20 32.44 -21.44
C ALA A 397 12.04 33.70 -21.16
N PRO A 398 11.60 34.90 -21.60
CA PRO A 398 12.31 36.13 -21.30
C PRO A 398 12.21 36.46 -19.81
N GLU A 399 13.35 36.81 -19.19
CA GLU A 399 13.59 36.78 -17.74
C GLU A 399 12.73 37.74 -16.88
N ASN A 400 11.92 38.61 -17.49
CA ASN A 400 11.33 39.78 -16.83
C ASN A 400 9.80 39.77 -16.63
N LYS A 401 9.07 38.67 -16.90
CA LYS A 401 7.65 38.51 -16.47
C LYS A 401 7.28 37.04 -16.18
N PRO A 402 6.99 36.65 -14.92
CA PRO A 402 6.45 35.33 -14.60
C PRO A 402 4.97 35.23 -14.98
N ASP A 403 4.70 35.04 -16.27
CA ASP A 403 3.38 34.68 -16.79
C ASP A 403 3.24 33.15 -16.82
N TYR A 404 2.80 32.59 -15.69
CA TYR A 404 2.60 31.14 -15.50
C TYR A 404 1.66 30.48 -16.54
N SER A 405 0.91 31.27 -17.32
CA SER A 405 0.09 30.75 -18.44
C SER A 405 0.91 30.45 -19.70
N LYS A 406 2.08 31.08 -19.88
CA LYS A 406 2.93 30.94 -21.07
C LYS A 406 4.11 29.99 -20.90
N GLU A 407 4.58 29.78 -19.67
CA GLU A 407 5.66 28.83 -19.32
C GLU A 407 5.36 27.37 -19.72
N ARG A 408 4.09 27.03 -19.97
CA ARG A 408 3.62 25.66 -20.24
C ARG A 408 3.50 25.26 -21.71
N ARG A 409 4.03 26.06 -22.65
CA ARG A 409 4.07 25.69 -24.09
C ARG A 409 5.18 24.70 -24.41
N VAL A 410 5.06 23.51 -23.82
CA VAL A 410 5.99 22.41 -24.04
C VAL A 410 5.71 21.78 -25.40
N THR A 411 6.72 21.67 -26.26
CA THR A 411 6.57 21.24 -27.66
C THR A 411 5.98 19.83 -27.79
N LEU A 412 6.34 18.96 -26.84
CA LEU A 412 5.96 17.55 -26.80
C LEU A 412 4.71 17.30 -25.94
N ALA A 413 3.97 16.25 -26.27
CA ALA A 413 2.85 15.76 -25.49
C ALA A 413 3.31 15.12 -24.16
N HIS A 414 4.38 14.32 -24.22
CA HIS A 414 4.90 13.51 -23.11
C HIS A 414 6.27 13.97 -22.61
N ASP A 415 6.46 15.28 -22.50
CA ASP A 415 7.75 15.88 -22.11
C ASP A 415 8.10 15.63 -20.63
N ASN A 416 9.37 15.32 -20.36
CA ASN A 416 9.91 15.15 -19.02
C ASN A 416 9.68 16.39 -18.11
N SER A 417 9.59 17.60 -18.66
CA SER A 417 9.30 18.82 -17.89
C SER A 417 7.85 18.91 -17.40
N ALA A 418 6.93 18.16 -18.02
CA ALA A 418 5.50 18.22 -17.76
C ALA A 418 4.96 16.96 -17.06
N MET A 419 5.63 15.81 -17.21
CA MET A 419 5.20 14.54 -16.63
C MET A 419 6.38 13.66 -16.22
N ASP A 420 6.13 12.71 -15.33
CA ASP A 420 7.11 11.71 -14.91
C ASP A 420 7.09 10.43 -15.74
N CYS A 421 8.27 9.83 -15.96
CA CYS A 421 8.43 8.58 -16.68
C CYS A 421 7.59 7.45 -16.07
N GLN A 422 7.41 7.44 -14.74
CA GLN A 422 6.61 6.43 -14.06
C GLN A 422 5.16 6.34 -14.57
N ILE A 423 4.59 7.41 -15.15
CA ILE A 423 3.22 7.36 -15.70
C ILE A 423 3.06 6.31 -16.80
N CYS A 424 4.05 6.20 -17.70
CA CYS A 424 4.04 5.19 -18.75
C CYS A 424 4.63 3.87 -18.26
N HIS A 425 5.63 3.93 -17.38
CA HIS A 425 6.41 2.76 -16.97
C HIS A 425 5.85 2.01 -15.76
N THR A 426 4.87 2.55 -15.01
CA THR A 426 4.16 1.80 -13.97
C THR A 426 3.21 0.78 -14.60
N SER A 427 3.38 -0.48 -14.24
CA SER A 427 2.47 -1.56 -14.65
C SER A 427 1.15 -1.52 -13.89
N TRP A 428 1.18 -1.43 -12.56
CA TRP A 428 0.01 -1.32 -11.66
C TRP A 428 0.29 -0.41 -10.45
N ALA A 429 -0.74 0.06 -9.76
CA ALA A 429 -0.58 0.90 -8.57
C ALA A 429 -1.45 0.39 -7.42
N THR A 430 -0.89 0.29 -6.21
CA THR A 430 -1.70 -0.01 -5.03
C THR A 430 -2.58 1.19 -4.70
N SER A 431 -3.89 0.96 -4.70
CA SER A 431 -4.88 1.93 -4.20
C SER A 431 -5.57 1.35 -2.98
N CYS A 432 -5.38 2.00 -1.82
CA CYS A 432 -6.00 1.62 -0.56
C CYS A 432 -7.17 2.54 -0.25
N PHE A 433 -8.39 2.05 -0.42
CA PHE A 433 -9.64 2.80 -0.23
C PHE A 433 -10.33 2.50 1.11
N GLY A 434 -9.68 1.72 1.99
CA GLY A 434 -10.24 1.36 3.28
C GLY A 434 -9.23 0.66 4.16
N CYS A 435 -8.84 1.32 5.26
CA CYS A 435 -8.27 0.68 6.44
C CYS A 435 -9.21 0.92 7.62
N HIS A 436 -9.62 -0.15 8.28
CA HIS A 436 -10.53 -0.09 9.41
C HIS A 436 -9.77 -0.20 10.73
N LEU A 437 -10.03 0.77 11.61
CA LEU A 437 -9.43 0.88 12.93
C LEU A 437 -10.52 0.75 14.02
N PRO A 438 -10.95 -0.47 14.38
CA PRO A 438 -11.94 -0.69 15.43
C PRO A 438 -11.29 -0.61 16.81
N MET A 439 -11.57 0.47 17.52
CA MET A 439 -11.10 0.69 18.87
C MET A 439 -11.97 -0.07 19.89
N LYS A 440 -11.36 -0.80 20.83
CA LYS A 440 -12.04 -1.50 21.93
C LYS A 440 -11.53 -0.98 23.28
N ALA A 441 -12.42 -0.42 24.11
CA ALA A 441 -12.10 0.09 25.44
C ALA A 441 -11.96 -1.04 26.48
N ASN A 442 -11.27 -0.77 27.58
CA ASN A 442 -10.93 -1.73 28.64
C ASN A 442 -10.21 -3.02 28.17
N GLN A 443 -9.60 -3.03 26.98
CA GLN A 443 -8.67 -4.09 26.57
C GLN A 443 -7.26 -3.69 27.05
N ARG A 444 -6.71 -4.44 28.01
CA ARG A 444 -5.35 -4.18 28.54
C ARG A 444 -4.31 -4.79 27.60
N VAL A 445 -3.47 -3.96 27.00
CA VAL A 445 -2.40 -4.41 26.11
C VAL A 445 -1.11 -3.62 26.43
N PRO A 446 0.03 -4.30 26.68
CA PRO A 446 1.33 -3.63 26.76
C PRO A 446 1.65 -2.87 25.46
N GLN A 447 2.23 -1.67 25.57
CA GLN A 447 2.72 -0.97 24.39
C GLN A 447 4.01 -1.64 23.87
N ASN A 448 4.24 -1.52 22.56
CA ASN A 448 5.28 -2.28 21.85
C ASN A 448 6.69 -1.67 21.94
N LYS A 449 6.84 -0.61 22.76
CA LYS A 449 8.05 0.19 22.97
C LYS A 449 8.42 0.28 24.47
N PHE A 450 9.63 0.77 24.76
CA PHE A 450 10.30 0.65 26.06
C PHE A 450 9.71 1.49 27.21
N GLU A 451 8.66 2.27 26.98
CA GLU A 451 7.96 3.05 28.00
C GLU A 451 7.35 2.17 29.11
N GLY A 452 7.14 0.86 28.86
CA GLY A 452 6.60 -0.09 29.84
C GLY A 452 5.13 0.16 30.20
N VAL A 453 4.44 1.00 29.43
CA VAL A 453 3.05 1.40 29.67
C VAL A 453 2.09 0.33 29.14
N THR A 454 1.08 0.00 29.92
CA THR A 454 -0.08 -0.78 29.47
C THR A 454 -1.21 0.17 29.12
N ASP A 455 -1.66 0.16 27.87
CA ASP A 455 -2.87 0.88 27.48
C ASP A 455 -4.11 0.08 27.94
N ARG A 456 -5.22 0.78 28.19
CA ARG A 456 -6.54 0.19 28.45
C ARG A 456 -7.47 0.29 27.25
N ASN A 457 -7.00 0.84 26.14
CA ASN A 457 -7.71 0.97 24.88
C ASN A 457 -6.87 0.30 23.79
N PHE A 458 -7.44 -0.62 23.03
CA PHE A 458 -6.73 -1.24 21.91
C PHE A 458 -7.42 -0.92 20.58
N THR A 459 -6.69 -1.03 19.47
CA THR A 459 -7.23 -0.79 18.12
C THR A 459 -6.42 -1.63 17.14
N THR A 460 -7.08 -2.57 16.47
CA THR A 460 -6.45 -3.35 15.38
C THR A 460 -6.32 -2.52 14.11
N TYR A 461 -5.48 -3.01 13.19
CA TYR A 461 -5.24 -2.42 11.89
C TYR A 461 -5.63 -3.42 10.81
N ASN A 462 -6.76 -3.15 10.14
CA ASN A 462 -7.37 -4.10 9.21
C ASN A 462 -7.42 -3.46 7.81
N PRO A 463 -6.56 -3.86 6.86
CA PRO A 463 -6.73 -3.51 5.45
C PRO A 463 -8.03 -4.13 4.93
N GLN A 464 -9.00 -3.31 4.49
CA GLN A 464 -10.30 -3.80 4.01
C GLN A 464 -10.49 -3.60 2.49
N VAL A 465 -9.95 -2.53 1.91
CA VAL A 465 -10.11 -2.25 0.47
C VAL A 465 -8.76 -1.97 -0.17
N VAL A 466 -8.09 -3.04 -0.61
CA VAL A 466 -6.80 -3.01 -1.30
C VAL A 466 -7.02 -3.41 -2.77
N ARG A 467 -6.64 -2.52 -3.69
CA ARG A 467 -6.86 -2.68 -5.14
C ARG A 467 -5.56 -2.54 -5.92
N ASP A 468 -5.39 -3.40 -6.92
CA ASP A 468 -4.29 -3.39 -7.90
C ASP A 468 -4.73 -2.98 -9.32
N ASP A 469 -6.05 -2.97 -9.59
CA ASP A 469 -6.68 -2.62 -10.87
C ASP A 469 -6.88 -1.11 -11.10
N VAL A 470 -6.62 -0.29 -10.08
CA VAL A 470 -6.89 1.15 -10.11
C VAL A 470 -5.64 1.95 -10.49
N PHE A 471 -5.75 2.78 -11.53
CA PHE A 471 -4.68 3.66 -11.99
C PHE A 471 -5.21 5.08 -12.23
N MET A 472 -4.66 6.06 -11.51
CA MET A 472 -5.14 7.44 -11.49
C MET A 472 -3.99 8.42 -11.70
N LEU A 473 -4.25 9.54 -12.38
CA LEU A 473 -3.27 10.58 -12.67
C LEU A 473 -3.69 11.90 -12.03
N GLY A 474 -2.71 12.64 -11.52
CA GLY A 474 -2.89 13.95 -10.93
C GLY A 474 -1.68 14.84 -11.11
N ILE A 475 -1.71 16.01 -10.48
CA ILE A 475 -0.60 16.98 -10.51
C ILE A 475 0.18 16.88 -9.20
N ASP A 476 1.49 16.70 -9.31
CA ASP A 476 2.39 16.59 -8.16
C ASP A 476 2.63 17.95 -7.48
N GLY A 477 3.24 17.93 -6.29
CA GLY A 477 3.52 19.12 -5.49
C GLY A 477 4.45 20.13 -6.18
N THR A 478 4.52 21.33 -5.59
CA THR A 478 5.46 22.40 -6.00
C THR A 478 6.91 21.91 -6.04
N VAL A 479 7.31 21.09 -5.06
CA VAL A 479 8.64 20.50 -4.92
C VAL A 479 8.96 19.49 -6.04
N LYS A 480 7.94 18.91 -6.70
CA LYS A 480 8.09 18.10 -7.92
C LYS A 480 7.65 18.86 -9.19
N LYS A 481 7.77 20.20 -9.15
CA LYS A 481 7.56 21.14 -10.27
C LYS A 481 6.15 21.11 -10.89
N LYS A 482 5.13 20.64 -10.16
CA LYS A 482 3.74 20.48 -10.66
C LYS A 482 3.66 19.64 -11.94
N ARG A 483 4.52 18.62 -12.06
CA ARG A 483 4.48 17.62 -13.13
C ARG A 483 3.27 16.69 -12.92
N MET A 484 2.76 16.09 -13.99
CA MET A 484 1.81 14.99 -13.85
C MET A 484 2.51 13.80 -13.18
N ALA A 485 1.80 13.13 -12.29
CA ALA A 485 2.25 11.92 -11.59
C ALA A 485 1.09 10.94 -11.41
N VAL A 486 1.42 9.67 -11.13
CA VAL A 486 0.45 8.70 -10.61
C VAL A 486 0.00 9.17 -9.22
N ILE A 487 -1.30 9.12 -8.95
CA ILE A 487 -1.89 9.37 -7.63
C ILE A 487 -2.55 8.08 -7.13
N ARG A 488 -2.65 7.93 -5.81
CA ARG A 488 -3.45 6.87 -5.16
C ARG A 488 -4.35 7.45 -4.09
N SER A 489 -5.34 6.69 -3.66
CA SER A 489 -6.00 6.94 -2.38
C SER A 489 -5.00 6.75 -1.24
N SER A 490 -4.91 7.74 -0.36
CA SER A 490 -3.94 7.83 0.74
C SER A 490 -4.37 7.02 1.97
N SER A 491 -4.92 5.82 1.75
CA SER A 491 -5.46 4.95 2.81
C SER A 491 -6.61 5.60 3.56
N ALA A 492 -7.79 5.64 2.92
CA ALA A 492 -9.01 6.13 3.57
C ALA A 492 -9.27 5.38 4.89
N VAL A 493 -9.18 6.09 6.01
CA VAL A 493 -9.39 5.51 7.34
C VAL A 493 -10.86 5.58 7.71
N VAL A 494 -11.44 4.40 8.00
CA VAL A 494 -12.73 4.25 8.67
C VAL A 494 -12.50 3.76 10.10
N VAL A 495 -13.31 4.25 11.03
CA VAL A 495 -13.13 3.98 12.46
C VAL A 495 -14.37 3.38 13.09
N SER A 496 -14.17 2.52 14.08
CA SER A 496 -15.21 2.10 15.03
C SER A 496 -14.74 2.34 16.45
N SER A 497 -15.67 2.49 17.40
CA SER A 497 -15.32 2.48 18.82
C SER A 497 -16.35 1.70 19.63
N GLN A 498 -15.84 0.74 20.40
CA GLN A 498 -16.60 -0.03 21.38
C GLN A 498 -16.22 0.45 22.79
N ASN A 499 -17.22 0.84 23.57
CA ASN A 499 -17.02 1.41 24.90
C ASN A 499 -16.74 0.33 25.98
N GLN A 500 -16.64 0.79 27.23
CA GLN A 500 -16.34 -0.08 28.38
C GLN A 500 -17.42 -1.12 28.70
N ASN A 501 -18.67 -0.88 28.25
CA ASN A 501 -19.82 -1.77 28.41
C ASN A 501 -19.98 -2.75 27.22
N ARG A 502 -19.03 -2.76 26.28
CA ARG A 502 -19.09 -3.49 24.99
C ARG A 502 -20.12 -2.95 23.98
N GLU A 503 -20.66 -1.76 24.20
CA GLU A 503 -21.56 -1.10 23.25
C GLU A 503 -20.76 -0.43 22.12
N TRP A 504 -21.18 -0.61 20.87
CA TRP A 504 -20.61 0.11 19.72
C TRP A 504 -21.17 1.54 19.70
N VAL A 505 -20.29 2.53 19.88
CA VAL A 505 -20.65 3.95 19.85
C VAL A 505 -20.78 4.45 18.40
N TYR A 506 -19.92 3.94 17.52
CA TYR A 506 -19.96 4.12 16.07
C TYR A 506 -19.25 2.94 15.40
N SER A 507 -19.65 2.62 14.17
CA SER A 507 -19.13 1.48 13.40
C SER A 507 -18.79 1.92 11.96
N GLN A 508 -17.57 1.62 11.51
CA GLN A 508 -17.04 1.91 10.17
C GLN A 508 -17.28 3.35 9.69
N GLN A 509 -17.24 4.31 10.60
CA GLN A 509 -17.49 5.72 10.33
C GLN A 509 -16.33 6.32 9.51
N GLN A 510 -16.64 6.97 8.39
CA GLN A 510 -15.66 7.73 7.63
C GLN A 510 -15.18 8.95 8.42
N THR A 511 -13.86 9.20 8.36
CA THR A 511 -13.24 10.34 9.03
C THR A 511 -13.47 11.64 8.26
N PHE A 512 -13.58 12.76 8.97
CA PHE A 512 -13.71 14.11 8.41
C PHE A 512 -13.05 15.14 9.33
N SER A 513 -12.55 16.24 8.76
CA SER A 513 -11.91 17.33 9.51
C SER A 513 -12.95 18.24 10.17
N ALA A 514 -12.53 19.04 11.16
CA ALA A 514 -13.41 19.99 11.84
C ALA A 514 -13.95 21.09 10.89
N GLU A 515 -13.21 21.36 9.81
CA GLU A 515 -13.52 22.28 8.72
C GLU A 515 -14.42 21.63 7.64
N GLY A 516 -14.73 20.32 7.75
CA GLY A 516 -15.63 19.59 6.85
C GLY A 516 -14.97 18.88 5.67
N TYR A 517 -13.64 18.78 5.62
CA TYR A 517 -12.95 18.00 4.57
C TYR A 517 -13.07 16.49 4.82
N SER A 518 -13.24 15.71 3.76
CA SER A 518 -13.21 14.24 3.84
C SER A 518 -11.84 13.73 4.27
N GLY A 519 -11.82 12.69 5.10
CA GLY A 519 -10.61 11.92 5.42
C GLY A 519 -10.14 11.02 4.28
N GLN A 520 -10.92 10.89 3.20
CA GLN A 520 -10.46 10.32 1.94
C GLN A 520 -9.57 11.32 1.19
N ALA A 521 -8.26 11.19 1.37
CA ALA A 521 -7.27 11.98 0.63
C ALA A 521 -6.70 11.19 -0.55
N PHE A 522 -6.17 11.90 -1.55
CA PHE A 522 -5.36 11.34 -2.62
C PHE A 522 -4.00 12.01 -2.63
N ASN A 523 -2.93 11.24 -2.80
CA ASN A 523 -1.57 11.74 -2.85
C ASN A 523 -0.84 11.26 -4.11
N PRO A 524 0.03 12.10 -4.71
CA PRO A 524 0.97 11.64 -5.72
C PRO A 524 1.92 10.60 -5.12
N HIS A 525 2.19 9.56 -5.89
CA HIS A 525 2.85 8.34 -5.43
C HIS A 525 3.73 7.78 -6.55
N PHE A 526 4.82 7.13 -6.17
CA PHE A 526 5.61 6.28 -7.07
C PHE A 526 5.38 4.82 -6.62
N PRO A 527 4.67 4.01 -7.41
CA PRO A 527 4.30 2.65 -6.97
C PRO A 527 5.44 1.66 -6.84
N HIS A 528 6.64 1.93 -7.39
CA HIS A 528 7.72 0.94 -7.50
C HIS A 528 7.29 -0.33 -8.26
N THR A 529 6.58 -0.15 -9.37
CA THR A 529 6.11 -1.23 -10.28
C THR A 529 6.58 -0.95 -11.71
N THR A 530 7.79 -0.38 -11.80
CA THR A 530 8.41 0.05 -13.05
C THR A 530 8.57 -1.15 -13.97
N SER A 531 8.28 -0.95 -15.24
CA SER A 531 8.07 -2.04 -16.18
C SER A 531 8.57 -1.66 -17.58
N SER A 532 8.62 -2.68 -18.45
CA SER A 532 9.19 -2.60 -19.79
C SER A 532 8.20 -3.17 -20.82
N VAL A 533 8.69 -3.44 -22.02
CA VAL A 533 7.91 -3.97 -23.15
C VAL A 533 7.00 -5.12 -22.70
N GLY A 534 5.72 -5.05 -23.06
CA GLY A 534 4.68 -6.03 -22.67
C GLY A 534 3.97 -5.75 -21.35
N THR A 535 4.41 -4.77 -20.54
CA THR A 535 3.80 -4.43 -19.23
C THR A 535 3.67 -2.92 -18.92
N THR A 536 4.33 -2.04 -19.68
CA THR A 536 4.09 -0.59 -19.64
C THR A 536 2.68 -0.19 -20.09
N LYS A 537 2.19 0.98 -19.65
CA LYS A 537 0.95 1.58 -20.16
C LYS A 537 1.01 1.84 -21.66
N ASN A 538 -0.09 1.56 -22.35
CA ASN A 538 -0.34 1.84 -23.75
C ASN A 538 -1.17 3.12 -23.93
N CYS A 539 -1.31 3.59 -25.18
CA CYS A 539 -2.05 4.83 -25.48
C CYS A 539 -3.50 4.81 -24.96
N THR A 540 -4.19 3.67 -25.04
CA THR A 540 -5.59 3.50 -24.62
C THR A 540 -5.78 3.32 -23.11
N ASP A 541 -4.70 3.31 -22.33
CA ASP A 541 -4.76 3.39 -20.86
C ASP A 541 -4.82 4.84 -20.37
N CYS A 542 -4.40 5.80 -21.22
CA CYS A 542 -4.35 7.24 -20.91
C CYS A 542 -5.14 8.14 -21.89
N HIS A 543 -5.67 7.59 -22.98
CA HIS A 543 -6.45 8.30 -24.00
C HIS A 543 -7.68 7.51 -24.42
N LEU A 544 -8.71 8.20 -24.92
CA LEU A 544 -9.91 7.58 -25.44
C LEU A 544 -9.59 6.58 -26.56
N SER A 545 -10.15 5.39 -26.43
CA SER A 545 -10.04 4.31 -27.42
C SER A 545 -10.87 4.63 -28.65
N ALA A 546 -10.33 4.35 -29.85
CA ALA A 546 -11.09 4.45 -31.10
C ALA A 546 -12.31 3.50 -31.13
N SER A 547 -12.27 2.40 -30.36
CA SER A 547 -13.39 1.48 -30.15
C SER A 547 -14.43 1.99 -29.14
N ASN A 548 -14.21 3.16 -28.53
CA ASN A 548 -15.09 3.78 -27.53
C ASN A 548 -15.37 2.90 -26.28
N ASP A 549 -14.43 2.02 -25.93
CA ASP A 549 -14.59 0.93 -24.95
C ASP A 549 -13.90 1.18 -23.60
N ASN A 550 -13.37 2.39 -23.36
CA ASN A 550 -12.60 2.73 -22.16
C ASN A 550 -13.11 3.97 -21.39
N ASN A 551 -14.32 4.48 -21.66
CA ASN A 551 -14.84 5.69 -21.02
C ASN A 551 -14.83 5.64 -19.48
N ALA A 552 -15.31 4.55 -18.87
CA ALA A 552 -15.27 4.39 -17.42
C ALA A 552 -13.83 4.36 -16.87
N TRP A 553 -12.89 3.79 -17.63
CA TRP A 553 -11.47 3.80 -17.29
C TRP A 553 -10.86 5.20 -17.34
N MET A 554 -11.26 6.02 -18.32
CA MET A 554 -10.86 7.43 -18.39
C MET A 554 -11.43 8.24 -17.22
N THR A 555 -12.67 7.97 -16.79
CA THR A 555 -13.27 8.57 -15.59
C THR A 555 -12.51 8.21 -14.31
N GLN A 556 -12.06 6.96 -14.18
CA GLN A 556 -11.17 6.53 -13.09
C GLN A 556 -9.81 7.24 -13.17
N LEU A 557 -9.15 7.20 -14.33
CA LEU A 557 -7.84 7.80 -14.58
C LEU A 557 -7.78 9.28 -14.19
N LEU A 558 -8.84 10.04 -14.50
CA LEU A 558 -8.95 11.46 -14.20
C LEU A 558 -9.41 11.77 -12.76
N GLY A 559 -9.68 10.74 -11.94
CA GLY A 559 -10.12 10.90 -10.55
C GLY A 559 -11.56 11.38 -10.40
N PHE A 560 -12.39 11.31 -11.45
CA PHE A 560 -13.80 11.70 -11.38
C PHE A 560 -14.69 10.64 -10.72
N GLY A 561 -14.20 9.41 -10.59
CA GLY A 561 -14.87 8.32 -9.88
C GLY A 561 -15.87 7.54 -10.75
N THR A 562 -15.92 6.22 -10.52
CA THR A 562 -16.70 5.25 -11.32
C THR A 562 -17.84 4.61 -10.54
N GLY A 563 -17.99 4.92 -9.25
CA GLY A 563 -18.90 4.21 -8.33
C GLY A 563 -18.45 2.78 -7.96
N THR A 564 -17.37 2.26 -8.56
CA THR A 564 -16.90 0.87 -8.37
C THR A 564 -16.18 0.62 -7.03
N VAL A 565 -16.01 1.65 -6.20
CA VAL A 565 -15.35 1.56 -4.89
C VAL A 565 -16.18 2.27 -3.81
N ASN A 566 -17.50 2.14 -3.90
CA ASN A 566 -18.42 2.68 -2.89
C ASN A 566 -18.30 1.88 -1.59
N PHE A 567 -18.20 2.59 -0.46
CA PHE A 567 -18.10 2.00 0.87
C PHE A 567 -19.43 2.17 1.61
N PHE A 568 -20.12 1.05 1.86
CA PHE A 568 -21.41 1.03 2.57
C PHE A 568 -21.26 0.89 4.08
N GLY A 569 -20.14 0.31 4.56
CA GLY A 569 -19.96 -0.07 5.97
C GLY A 569 -20.98 -1.11 6.45
N ARG A 570 -21.06 -1.34 7.76
CA ARG A 570 -21.95 -2.35 8.38
C ARG A 570 -23.43 -2.12 8.13
N TYR A 571 -23.85 -0.86 8.00
CA TYR A 571 -25.24 -0.45 7.80
C TYR A 571 -25.43 0.05 6.37
N ALA A 572 -26.09 -0.75 5.54
CA ALA A 572 -26.55 -0.30 4.23
C ALA A 572 -27.79 0.59 4.43
N TYR A 573 -27.64 1.90 4.20
CA TYR A 573 -28.75 2.84 4.23
C TYR A 573 -29.53 2.77 2.91
N ILE A 574 -30.85 2.68 3.01
CA ILE A 574 -31.79 2.55 1.88
C ILE A 574 -32.88 3.59 2.04
N GLY A 575 -33.02 4.51 1.08
CA GLY A 575 -34.17 5.40 0.98
C GLY A 575 -35.31 4.72 0.25
N GLU A 576 -36.48 4.65 0.86
CA GLU A 576 -37.68 3.98 0.32
C GLU A 576 -38.76 5.00 -0.05
N GLY A 577 -38.34 6.20 -0.50
CA GLY A 577 -39.23 7.29 -0.85
C GLY A 577 -40.11 7.68 0.34
N ARG A 578 -41.40 7.35 0.24
CA ARG A 578 -42.43 7.69 1.22
C ARG A 578 -42.52 6.72 2.40
N GLU A 579 -41.90 5.55 2.30
CA GLU A 579 -41.81 4.57 3.38
C GLU A 579 -40.64 4.91 4.34
N GLY A 580 -39.81 5.89 3.96
CA GLY A 580 -38.80 6.49 4.81
C GLY A 580 -37.40 5.98 4.51
N LEU A 581 -36.68 5.62 5.57
CA LEU A 581 -35.29 5.20 5.54
C LEU A 581 -35.12 3.91 6.33
N HIS A 582 -34.44 2.92 5.75
CA HIS A 582 -33.97 1.74 6.45
C HIS A 582 -32.44 1.71 6.55
N ALA A 583 -31.92 1.33 7.72
CA ALA A 583 -30.53 0.97 7.92
C ALA A 583 -30.43 -0.55 8.10
N VAL A 584 -30.05 -1.27 7.04
CA VAL A 584 -30.00 -2.73 7.00
C VAL A 584 -28.62 -3.24 7.41
N VAL A 585 -28.57 -4.21 8.32
CA VAL A 585 -27.33 -4.92 8.68
C VAL A 585 -27.09 -6.04 7.68
N TRP A 586 -25.98 -5.94 6.94
CA TRP A 586 -25.66 -6.83 5.82
C TRP A 586 -24.26 -7.45 5.90
N THR A 587 -23.51 -7.16 6.97
CA THR A 587 -22.19 -7.74 7.25
C THR A 587 -22.12 -8.33 8.67
N GLU A 588 -21.19 -9.26 8.87
CA GLU A 588 -20.75 -9.66 10.21
C GLU A 588 -20.17 -8.45 10.99
N PRO A 589 -20.27 -8.45 12.34
CA PRO A 589 -19.90 -7.30 13.16
C PRO A 589 -18.39 -7.21 13.44
N ASP A 590 -17.71 -8.35 13.56
CA ASP A 590 -16.28 -8.49 13.82
C ASP A 590 -15.50 -8.78 12.53
N GLU A 591 -14.18 -8.63 12.58
CA GLU A 591 -13.30 -8.91 11.43
C GLU A 591 -13.10 -10.43 11.21
N PRO A 592 -13.01 -10.89 9.94
CA PRO A 592 -13.28 -10.10 8.73
C PRO A 592 -14.77 -9.73 8.66
N GLN A 593 -15.10 -8.48 8.35
CA GLN A 593 -16.50 -8.00 8.28
C GLN A 593 -17.19 -8.47 6.99
N ALA A 594 -17.35 -9.79 6.87
CA ALA A 594 -17.85 -10.49 5.70
C ALA A 594 -19.32 -10.13 5.41
N VAL A 595 -19.67 -10.00 4.13
CA VAL A 595 -21.04 -9.78 3.67
C VAL A 595 -21.88 -11.03 3.93
N ILE A 596 -22.99 -10.89 4.63
CA ILE A 596 -23.85 -12.02 5.01
C ILE A 596 -24.39 -12.70 3.73
N GLY A 597 -23.89 -13.90 3.47
CA GLY A 597 -24.23 -14.72 2.30
C GLY A 597 -23.17 -14.77 1.20
N SER A 598 -22.02 -14.07 1.35
CA SER A 598 -20.91 -14.14 0.38
C SER A 598 -20.06 -15.40 0.50
N HIS A 599 -19.10 -15.56 -0.42
CA HIS A 599 -18.07 -16.60 -0.34
C HIS A 599 -17.17 -16.40 0.89
N LEU A 600 -16.68 -15.18 1.16
CA LEU A 600 -15.98 -14.88 2.42
C LEU A 600 -16.78 -15.26 3.68
N HIS A 601 -18.11 -15.06 3.69
CA HIS A 601 -18.94 -15.47 4.81
C HIS A 601 -19.02 -17.00 4.95
N SER A 602 -19.07 -17.75 3.83
CA SER A 602 -19.11 -19.21 3.86
C SER A 602 -17.81 -19.86 4.33
N ILE A 603 -16.65 -19.21 4.13
CA ILE A 603 -15.33 -19.71 4.58
C ILE A 603 -14.93 -19.20 5.97
N ALA A 604 -15.17 -17.94 6.30
CA ALA A 604 -14.76 -17.35 7.59
C ALA A 604 -15.79 -17.56 8.71
N TYR A 605 -17.07 -17.71 8.35
CA TYR A 605 -18.18 -17.93 9.29
C TYR A 605 -19.14 -19.04 8.82
N PRO A 606 -18.66 -20.29 8.58
CA PRO A 606 -19.50 -21.35 8.00
C PRO A 606 -20.77 -21.68 8.81
N ALA A 607 -20.77 -21.46 10.14
CA ALA A 607 -21.96 -21.67 10.96
C ALA A 607 -22.98 -20.53 10.81
N ASN A 608 -22.53 -19.27 10.75
CA ASN A 608 -23.40 -18.11 10.50
C ASN A 608 -23.94 -18.14 9.06
N TYR A 609 -23.11 -18.52 8.07
CA TYR A 609 -23.51 -18.74 6.69
C TYR A 609 -24.60 -19.82 6.60
N LYS A 610 -24.41 -20.98 7.25
CA LYS A 610 -25.45 -22.00 7.33
C LYS A 610 -26.74 -21.46 7.96
N LYS A 611 -26.67 -20.71 9.07
CA LYS A 611 -27.84 -20.10 9.71
C LYS A 611 -28.60 -19.15 8.76
N HIS A 612 -27.89 -18.37 7.94
CA HIS A 612 -28.49 -17.49 6.94
C HIS A 612 -29.21 -18.29 5.83
N LEU A 613 -28.59 -19.35 5.31
CA LEU A 613 -29.23 -20.25 4.34
C LEU A 613 -30.47 -20.96 4.92
N ASP A 614 -30.36 -21.51 6.12
CA ASP A 614 -31.48 -22.16 6.83
C ASP A 614 -32.62 -21.16 7.13
N GLY A 615 -32.30 -19.87 7.29
CA GLY A 615 -33.23 -18.74 7.38
C GLY A 615 -33.80 -18.24 6.05
N GLY A 616 -33.62 -18.97 4.95
CA GLY A 616 -34.15 -18.61 3.63
C GLY A 616 -33.33 -17.57 2.86
N SER A 617 -32.08 -17.32 3.25
CA SER A 617 -31.19 -16.29 2.67
C SER A 617 -31.73 -14.86 2.75
N LEU A 618 -32.49 -14.56 3.81
CA LEU A 618 -33.02 -13.23 4.10
C LEU A 618 -32.16 -12.51 5.15
N LEU A 619 -31.99 -11.20 5.00
CA LEU A 619 -31.48 -10.33 6.06
C LEU A 619 -32.65 -9.96 6.97
N THR A 620 -32.49 -10.14 8.29
CA THR A 620 -33.58 -9.99 9.27
C THR A 620 -33.35 -8.85 10.28
N GLU A 621 -32.24 -8.12 10.17
CA GLU A 621 -31.86 -7.04 11.07
C GLU A 621 -31.79 -5.73 10.29
N GLY A 622 -32.73 -4.83 10.59
CA GLY A 622 -32.81 -3.50 9.99
C GLY A 622 -33.53 -2.53 10.92
N TYR A 623 -33.23 -1.24 10.78
CA TYR A 623 -33.77 -0.18 11.62
C TYR A 623 -34.47 0.86 10.75
N GLU A 624 -35.76 1.07 11.00
CA GLU A 624 -36.61 2.06 10.32
C GLU A 624 -36.40 3.47 10.91
N HIS A 625 -36.42 4.48 10.06
CA HIS A 625 -36.61 5.87 10.43
C HIS A 625 -37.57 6.54 9.45
N SER A 626 -38.61 7.19 9.97
CA SER A 626 -39.60 7.88 9.14
C SER A 626 -38.98 9.00 8.28
N GLY A 627 -39.51 9.16 7.06
CA GLY A 627 -39.12 10.19 6.10
C GLY A 627 -40.34 10.73 5.34
N HIS A 628 -40.16 11.76 4.53
CA HIS A 628 -41.26 12.32 3.71
C HIS A 628 -41.32 11.69 2.31
N ASP A 629 -40.25 11.88 1.55
CA ASP A 629 -40.10 11.35 0.18
C ASP A 629 -38.61 11.32 -0.15
N ILE A 630 -37.89 10.35 0.43
CA ILE A 630 -36.42 10.25 0.37
C ILE A 630 -36.01 9.71 -1.01
N GLN A 631 -35.48 10.60 -1.85
CA GLN A 631 -35.07 10.29 -3.23
C GLN A 631 -33.55 10.08 -3.38
N ASP A 632 -32.74 10.64 -2.49
CA ASP A 632 -31.28 10.48 -2.48
C ASP A 632 -30.73 10.50 -1.04
N ILE A 633 -29.60 9.82 -0.83
CA ILE A 633 -28.96 9.64 0.48
C ILE A 633 -27.44 9.78 0.40
N VAL A 634 -26.84 10.52 1.33
CA VAL A 634 -25.38 10.65 1.44
C VAL A 634 -24.95 10.55 2.89
N LEU A 635 -24.18 9.51 3.23
CA LEU A 635 -23.52 9.39 4.52
C LEU A 635 -22.27 10.28 4.56
N ARG A 636 -22.16 11.15 5.56
CA ARG A 636 -20.94 11.92 5.85
C ARG A 636 -20.66 11.91 7.35
N GLY A 637 -19.68 11.12 7.76
CA GLY A 637 -19.36 10.96 9.17
C GLY A 637 -20.50 10.30 9.93
N GLU A 638 -21.01 10.97 10.96
CA GLU A 638 -22.15 10.50 11.77
C GLU A 638 -23.52 10.92 11.21
N TYR A 639 -23.55 11.76 10.18
CA TYR A 639 -24.78 12.30 9.61
C TYR A 639 -25.12 11.59 8.30
N LEU A 640 -26.32 11.04 8.22
CA LEU A 640 -26.94 10.70 6.94
C LEU A 640 -27.77 11.91 6.48
N TYR A 641 -27.42 12.44 5.31
CA TYR A 641 -28.18 13.50 4.65
C TYR A 641 -29.17 12.87 3.67
N THR A 642 -30.42 13.35 3.67
CA THR A 642 -31.49 12.85 2.81
C THR A 642 -32.05 13.99 1.95
N ALA A 643 -32.16 13.79 0.64
CA ALA A 643 -32.90 14.67 -0.24
C ALA A 643 -34.38 14.29 -0.18
N ASN A 644 -35.24 15.22 0.22
CA ASN A 644 -36.67 14.99 0.41
C ASN A 644 -37.48 15.81 -0.60
N GLY A 645 -38.33 15.16 -1.39
CA GLY A 645 -39.18 15.79 -2.41
C GLY A 645 -38.80 15.41 -3.85
N PRO A 646 -39.45 16.00 -4.86
CA PRO A 646 -39.46 15.50 -6.25
C PRO A 646 -38.17 15.74 -7.07
N GLY A 647 -37.06 16.15 -6.44
CA GLY A 647 -35.82 16.60 -7.07
C GLY A 647 -35.51 18.06 -6.80
#